data_AF-A0A7K8IYY6-F1
#
_entry.id   AF-A0A7K8IYY6-F1
#
_cell.length_a   1.000
_cell.length_b   1.000
_cell.length_c   1.000
_cell.angle_alpha   90.00
_cell.angle_beta   90.00
_cell.angle_gamma   90.00
#
_symmetry.space_group_name_H-M   'P 1'
#
loop_
_entity.id
_entity.type
_entity.pdbx_description
1 polymer ?
#
loop_
_entity_poly.entity_id
_entity_poly.type
_entity_poly.pdbx_seq_one_letter_code
_entity_poly.pdbx_strand_id
1 'polypeptide(L)'
;GGGRRTAVTYVINEASQGPLLAAECGALQSLREACEAVGAALETLHFGKLDFGETAVLDRFYNADIAVVEMSDAFRQPSLFYHLGVRESFSMANNIILYCDTNAESLQSLKVALDQNSKNMCTGNYIFVPYMITPHNKVYCCDSSFVKGLTELMPPGFESLLGPICLPLVDRFIQLLKVAQASSSQYFRESILNDIRKARTLYTGKELAAELARIRQRVDNVEVLSADIVINLLLSYRDIQDYDSIVKLVKTLEKLPTFDLASHHHVRLHYAFALNRRNLPGDRQKALEIMIPLVEQEDQVASDMYCLVGRIYKDMFLESGFTDTESRDKGTFWFKKAFESEPTLPAGINYAVLLLAAGHCFDTSFELRKVGVKISSLLGKKGSLEKLQSYWEVGSFLGASMLANDHIRVIQASEKLFKLKAPAWYLKSIVETILIYQHFKKLTPEQHTAKQELVDFWMDFLVEATKTDVTVVRFPVLILEPTKIYQPSYLSINSEAEEKTVSIWHVLPDDKKGIHEWNFCAASIRGVSISKFEERCCFLYVLHNSDDFQIYFCTELHCRRFFDMVNSITEEMGKTTEEGECDGDSLEYDYEYDENGERVILGKGTYGIVYAGRDLSNQVRIAIKEIPERDSRYSQPLHEEIALHKHLKHKNIVQYLGSLSENGFIKIFMEQVPGG
;
A
#
# COMPACT_ATOMS: atom_id res chain seq x y z
N GLY A 1 31.56 20.65 10.54
CA GLY A 1 30.50 20.71 9.53
C GLY A 1 30.25 19.31 9.03
N GLY A 2 29.13 18.71 9.41
CA GLY A 2 28.72 17.41 8.88
C GLY A 2 27.91 17.63 7.61
N GLY A 3 28.54 17.51 6.44
CA GLY A 3 27.82 17.52 5.16
C GLY A 3 26.97 16.26 5.03
N ARG A 4 25.80 16.38 4.36
CA ARG A 4 24.96 15.24 3.99
C ARG A 4 25.77 14.27 3.11
N ARG A 5 25.73 12.96 3.42
CA ARG A 5 26.35 11.92 2.59
C ARG A 5 25.58 11.79 1.28
N THR A 6 26.28 11.65 0.15
CA THR A 6 25.68 11.37 -1.16
C THR A 6 24.84 10.10 -1.08
N ALA A 7 23.56 10.18 -1.44
CA ALA A 7 22.64 9.06 -1.49
C ALA A 7 22.73 8.37 -2.85
N VAL A 8 23.06 7.09 -2.85
CA VAL A 8 23.17 6.24 -4.03
C VAL A 8 22.13 5.15 -3.94
N THR A 9 21.32 4.96 -4.97
CA THR A 9 20.36 3.86 -5.05
C THR A 9 20.75 2.86 -6.12
N TYR A 10 20.67 1.56 -5.81
CA TYR A 10 20.83 0.47 -6.77
C TYR A 10 19.53 -0.33 -6.89
N VAL A 11 19.01 -0.50 -8.10
CA VAL A 11 17.78 -1.28 -8.33
C VAL A 11 18.13 -2.76 -8.51
N ILE A 12 17.75 -3.58 -7.54
CA ILE A 12 17.98 -5.04 -7.51
C ILE A 12 16.81 -5.84 -8.10
N ASN A 13 17.12 -7.00 -8.65
CA ASN A 13 16.20 -7.94 -9.24
C ASN A 13 16.03 -9.21 -8.39
N GLU A 14 14.82 -9.41 -7.87
CA GLU A 14 14.46 -10.63 -7.11
C GLU A 14 14.23 -11.87 -7.99
N ALA A 15 14.02 -11.68 -9.30
CA ALA A 15 13.70 -12.74 -10.26
C ALA A 15 14.88 -13.15 -11.16
N SER A 16 16.07 -12.56 -10.98
CA SER A 16 17.30 -12.98 -11.65
C SER A 16 17.57 -14.46 -11.33
N GLN A 17 17.69 -15.33 -12.34
CA GLN A 17 18.12 -16.72 -12.15
C GLN A 17 19.42 -16.99 -12.92
N GLY A 18 20.29 -17.81 -12.33
CA GLY A 18 21.51 -18.27 -12.97
C GLY A 18 22.55 -17.15 -13.18
N PRO A 19 23.16 -17.03 -14.37
CA PRO A 19 24.27 -16.10 -14.63
C PRO A 19 23.95 -14.62 -14.38
N LEU A 20 22.71 -14.19 -14.62
CA LEU A 20 22.27 -12.80 -14.42
C LEU A 20 22.29 -12.41 -12.93
N LEU A 21 21.94 -13.34 -12.03
CA LEU A 21 21.97 -13.09 -10.58
C LEU A 21 23.40 -12.95 -10.08
N ALA A 22 24.29 -13.84 -10.55
CA ALA A 22 25.72 -13.72 -10.25
C ALA A 22 26.27 -12.38 -10.76
N ALA A 23 25.77 -11.91 -11.91
CA ALA A 23 26.21 -10.67 -12.50
C ALA A 23 25.81 -9.42 -11.75
N GLU A 24 24.56 -9.36 -11.34
CA GLU A 24 24.02 -8.30 -10.51
C GLU A 24 24.68 -8.27 -9.12
N CYS A 25 24.89 -9.43 -8.50
CA CYS A 25 25.60 -9.53 -7.21
C CYS A 25 27.03 -8.99 -7.29
N GLY A 26 27.77 -9.31 -8.35
CA GLY A 26 29.14 -8.81 -8.54
C GLY A 26 29.19 -7.29 -8.74
N ALA A 27 28.26 -6.74 -9.52
CA ALA A 27 28.17 -5.31 -9.76
C ALA A 27 27.76 -4.54 -8.49
N LEU A 28 26.77 -5.05 -7.75
CA LEU A 28 26.33 -4.46 -6.48
C LEU A 28 27.44 -4.47 -5.44
N GLN A 29 28.21 -5.56 -5.34
CA GLN A 29 29.34 -5.64 -4.41
C GLN A 29 30.42 -4.59 -4.78
N SER A 30 30.74 -4.45 -6.07
CA SER A 30 31.68 -3.42 -6.55
C SER A 30 31.19 -2.00 -6.21
N LEU A 31 29.88 -1.74 -6.33
CA LEU A 31 29.31 -0.43 -5.97
C LEU A 31 29.34 -0.17 -4.46
N ARG A 32 29.10 -1.20 -3.63
CA ARG A 32 29.15 -1.10 -2.18
C ARG A 32 30.56 -0.71 -1.72
N GLU A 33 31.58 -1.39 -2.22
CA GLU A 33 32.99 -1.08 -1.94
C GLU A 33 33.34 0.35 -2.37
N ALA A 34 32.87 0.78 -3.54
CA ALA A 34 33.08 2.14 -4.02
C ALA A 34 32.39 3.19 -3.13
N CYS A 35 31.16 2.93 -2.68
CA CYS A 35 30.42 3.82 -1.78
C CYS A 35 31.11 3.96 -0.42
N GLU A 36 31.61 2.86 0.15
CA GLU A 36 32.39 2.85 1.39
C GLU A 36 33.66 3.68 1.24
N ALA A 37 34.38 3.52 0.13
CA ALA A 37 35.63 4.24 -0.14
C ALA A 37 35.46 5.77 -0.26
N VAL A 38 34.30 6.25 -0.71
CA VAL A 38 34.01 7.69 -0.89
C VAL A 38 33.09 8.28 0.19
N GLY A 39 32.61 7.46 1.13
CA GLY A 39 31.70 7.88 2.20
C GLY A 39 30.25 8.14 1.76
N ALA A 40 29.80 7.52 0.67
CA ALA A 40 28.41 7.60 0.19
C ALA A 40 27.48 6.61 0.92
N ALA A 41 26.20 6.94 0.98
CA ALA A 41 25.16 6.07 1.54
C ALA A 41 24.51 5.27 0.40
N LEU A 42 24.73 3.96 0.35
CA LEU A 42 24.12 3.06 -0.62
C LEU A 42 22.83 2.46 -0.07
N GLU A 43 21.76 2.54 -0.86
CA GLU A 43 20.49 1.87 -0.60
C GLU A 43 20.09 0.97 -1.77
N THR A 44 19.59 -0.23 -1.49
CA THR A 44 19.10 -1.16 -2.50
C THR A 44 17.58 -1.09 -2.60
N LEU A 45 17.05 -0.96 -3.81
CA LEU A 45 15.62 -0.87 -4.10
C LEU A 45 15.18 -2.03 -4.98
N HIS A 46 14.05 -2.66 -4.67
CA HIS A 46 13.59 -3.81 -5.44
C HIS A 46 12.87 -3.35 -6.72
N PHE A 47 13.26 -3.90 -7.87
CA PHE A 47 12.64 -3.57 -9.16
C PHE A 47 11.11 -3.73 -9.13
N GLY A 48 10.60 -4.85 -8.59
CA GLY A 48 9.15 -5.10 -8.54
C GLY A 48 8.36 -4.11 -7.68
N LYS A 49 9.01 -3.42 -6.73
CA LYS A 49 8.41 -2.33 -5.94
C LYS A 49 8.47 -0.99 -6.68
N LEU A 50 9.56 -0.76 -7.41
CA LEU A 50 9.74 0.42 -8.24
C LEU A 50 8.75 0.42 -9.42
N ASP A 51 8.71 -0.69 -10.16
CA ASP A 51 7.84 -0.93 -11.31
C ASP A 51 6.36 -0.83 -10.94
N PHE A 52 5.95 -1.38 -9.79
CA PHE A 52 4.59 -1.21 -9.29
C PHE A 52 4.26 0.24 -8.87
N GLY A 53 5.27 1.06 -8.61
CA GLY A 53 5.09 2.43 -8.12
C GLY A 53 4.76 2.53 -6.63
N GLU A 54 5.41 1.71 -5.80
CA GLU A 54 5.34 1.83 -4.35
C GLU A 54 5.90 3.19 -3.91
N THR A 55 5.08 4.00 -3.24
CA THR A 55 5.40 5.40 -2.97
C THR A 55 6.73 5.59 -2.22
N ALA A 56 7.04 4.74 -1.24
CA ALA A 56 8.30 4.82 -0.49
C ALA A 56 9.53 4.51 -1.35
N VAL A 57 9.39 3.60 -2.32
CA VAL A 57 10.47 3.23 -3.25
C VAL A 57 10.65 4.30 -4.32
N LEU A 58 9.55 4.81 -4.89
CA LEU A 58 9.60 5.94 -5.83
C LEU A 58 10.23 7.18 -5.19
N ASP A 59 9.87 7.48 -3.94
CA ASP A 59 10.43 8.61 -3.21
C ASP A 59 11.95 8.47 -3.00
N ARG A 60 12.45 7.30 -2.64
CA ARG A 60 13.90 7.05 -2.52
C ARG A 60 14.59 7.08 -3.88
N PHE A 61 14.00 6.40 -4.87
CA PHE A 61 14.58 6.31 -6.21
C PHE A 61 14.62 7.65 -6.91
N TYR A 62 13.59 8.49 -6.83
CA TYR A 62 13.58 9.79 -7.53
C TYR A 62 14.43 10.86 -6.84
N ASN A 63 14.68 10.71 -5.52
CA ASN A 63 15.44 11.69 -4.74
C ASN A 63 16.90 11.31 -4.48
N ALA A 64 17.34 10.13 -4.90
CA ALA A 64 18.74 9.74 -4.77
C ALA A 64 19.65 10.62 -5.62
N ASP A 65 20.79 11.04 -5.08
CA ASP A 65 21.77 11.85 -5.79
C ASP A 65 22.33 11.12 -7.01
N ILE A 66 22.40 9.78 -6.94
CA ILE A 66 22.83 8.89 -8.03
C ILE A 66 21.92 7.65 -8.06
N ALA A 67 21.36 7.33 -9.23
CA ALA A 67 20.63 6.08 -9.45
C ALA A 67 21.44 5.13 -10.33
N VAL A 68 21.52 3.87 -9.92
CA VAL A 68 22.19 2.79 -10.64
C VAL A 68 21.18 1.72 -10.99
N VAL A 69 21.03 1.40 -12.27
CA VAL A 69 20.09 0.39 -12.76
C VAL A 69 20.78 -0.64 -13.65
N GLU A 70 20.39 -1.89 -13.50
CA GLU A 70 20.87 -3.00 -14.32
C GLU A 70 19.91 -3.26 -15.50
N MET A 71 20.39 -3.09 -16.74
CA MET A 71 19.58 -3.22 -17.97
C MET A 71 19.87 -4.50 -18.76
N SER A 72 20.49 -5.50 -18.12
CA SER A 72 20.77 -6.81 -18.73
C SER A 72 19.51 -7.59 -19.12
N ASP A 73 18.36 -7.35 -18.47
CA ASP A 73 17.07 -7.97 -18.81
C ASP A 73 16.24 -7.05 -19.71
N ALA A 74 16.06 -7.46 -20.98
CA ALA A 74 15.38 -6.68 -22.00
C ALA A 74 13.92 -6.33 -21.65
N PHE A 75 13.21 -7.20 -20.90
CA PHE A 75 11.81 -6.96 -20.55
C PHE A 75 11.61 -5.78 -19.59
N ARG A 76 12.67 -5.35 -18.89
CA ARG A 76 12.60 -4.28 -17.89
C ARG A 76 13.06 -2.94 -18.42
N GLN A 77 13.74 -2.94 -19.56
CA GLN A 77 14.29 -1.74 -20.15
C GLN A 77 13.21 -0.67 -20.30
N PRO A 78 11.98 -0.95 -20.79
CA PRO A 78 10.93 0.07 -20.87
C PRO A 78 10.58 0.72 -19.52
N SER A 79 10.33 -0.07 -18.46
CA SER A 79 10.02 0.47 -17.13
C SER A 79 11.21 1.22 -16.51
N LEU A 80 12.43 0.71 -16.64
CA LEU A 80 13.63 1.38 -16.12
C LEU A 80 13.90 2.69 -16.86
N PHE A 81 13.79 2.70 -18.19
CA PHE A 81 13.91 3.93 -18.99
C PHE A 81 12.84 4.94 -18.61
N TYR A 82 11.60 4.50 -18.41
CA TYR A 82 10.54 5.36 -17.90
C TYR A 82 10.95 6.03 -16.58
N HIS A 83 11.35 5.26 -15.56
CA HIS A 83 11.73 5.82 -14.26
C HIS A 83 12.98 6.72 -14.33
N LEU A 84 13.95 6.41 -15.20
CA LEU A 84 15.10 7.28 -15.44
C LEU A 84 14.71 8.59 -16.13
N GLY A 85 13.82 8.55 -17.14
CA GLY A 85 13.29 9.75 -17.77
C GLY A 85 12.50 10.62 -16.79
N VAL A 86 11.80 10.00 -15.84
CA VAL A 86 11.15 10.73 -14.74
C VAL A 86 12.18 11.46 -13.87
N ARG A 87 13.29 10.80 -13.49
CA ARG A 87 14.39 11.46 -12.77
C ARG A 87 14.96 12.65 -13.56
N GLU A 88 15.18 12.49 -14.86
CA GLU A 88 15.70 13.55 -15.73
C GLU A 88 14.76 14.74 -15.83
N SER A 89 13.45 14.49 -15.93
CA SER A 89 12.44 15.56 -15.88
C SER A 89 12.52 16.38 -14.57
N PHE A 90 13.10 15.81 -13.51
CA PHE A 90 13.28 16.45 -12.21
C PHE A 90 14.68 17.05 -12.01
N SER A 91 15.47 17.17 -13.08
CA SER A 91 16.89 17.59 -13.05
C SER A 91 17.80 16.65 -12.25
N MET A 92 17.38 15.41 -12.02
CA MET A 92 18.19 14.37 -11.36
C MET A 92 18.93 13.55 -12.44
N ALA A 93 19.99 14.15 -12.97
CA ALA A 93 20.67 13.65 -14.17
C ALA A 93 21.75 12.57 -13.92
N ASN A 94 22.17 12.34 -12.68
CA ASN A 94 23.20 11.35 -12.36
C ASN A 94 22.62 9.93 -12.37
N ASN A 95 22.49 9.37 -13.57
CA ASN A 95 21.92 8.05 -13.82
C ASN A 95 22.98 7.14 -14.45
N ILE A 96 23.30 6.04 -13.77
CA ILE A 96 24.27 5.04 -14.21
C ILE A 96 23.50 3.80 -14.70
N ILE A 97 23.75 3.42 -15.95
CA ILE A 97 23.16 2.23 -16.57
C ILE A 97 24.24 1.16 -16.67
N LEU A 98 24.01 0.04 -16.00
CA LEU A 98 24.86 -1.13 -16.06
C LEU A 98 24.31 -2.14 -17.06
N TYR A 99 25.23 -2.83 -17.72
CA TYR A 99 24.91 -3.94 -18.61
C TYR A 99 26.01 -4.99 -18.57
N CYS A 100 25.65 -6.21 -18.16
CA CYS A 100 26.55 -7.36 -18.22
C CYS A 100 26.64 -7.85 -19.67
N ASP A 101 27.81 -7.71 -20.28
CA ASP A 101 28.05 -8.13 -21.66
C ASP A 101 28.01 -9.66 -21.78
N THR A 102 26.85 -10.17 -22.21
CA THR A 102 26.64 -11.60 -22.49
C THR A 102 26.36 -11.88 -23.97
N ASN A 103 26.00 -10.85 -24.76
CA ASN A 103 25.72 -10.95 -26.20
C ASN A 103 25.91 -9.60 -26.93
N ALA A 104 26.77 -9.58 -27.95
CA ALA A 104 27.08 -8.38 -28.73
C ALA A 104 25.88 -7.78 -29.50
N GLU A 105 24.91 -8.57 -29.96
CA GLU A 105 23.73 -8.06 -30.67
C GLU A 105 22.74 -7.36 -29.71
N SER A 106 22.63 -7.87 -28.49
CA SER A 106 21.78 -7.29 -27.44
C SER A 106 22.36 -5.97 -26.92
N LEU A 107 23.70 -5.90 -26.78
CA LEU A 107 24.40 -4.67 -26.44
C LEU A 107 24.20 -3.57 -27.50
N GLN A 108 24.27 -3.92 -28.78
CA GLN A 108 24.09 -2.95 -29.86
C GLN A 108 22.64 -2.41 -29.89
N SER A 109 21.66 -3.27 -29.65
CA SER A 109 20.25 -2.87 -29.52
C SER A 109 20.03 -1.89 -28.36
N LEU A 110 20.64 -2.15 -27.20
CA LEU A 110 20.56 -1.25 -26.04
C LEU A 110 21.28 0.08 -26.30
N LYS A 111 22.45 0.07 -26.96
CA LYS A 111 23.14 1.31 -27.37
C LYS A 111 22.27 2.18 -28.29
N VAL A 112 21.58 1.57 -29.25
CA VAL A 112 20.64 2.29 -30.13
C VAL A 112 19.48 2.88 -29.32
N ALA A 113 18.92 2.13 -28.37
CA ALA A 113 17.85 2.63 -27.50
C ALA A 113 18.34 3.80 -26.61
N LEU A 114 19.56 3.74 -26.08
CA LEU A 114 20.19 4.83 -25.31
C LEU A 114 20.36 6.09 -26.16
N ASP A 115 20.83 5.94 -27.40
CA ASP A 115 21.03 7.06 -28.33
C ASP A 115 19.70 7.69 -28.79
N GLN A 116 18.62 6.91 -28.82
CA GLN A 116 17.27 7.41 -29.12
C GLN A 116 16.66 8.11 -27.90
N ASN A 117 16.75 7.51 -26.71
CA ASN A 117 16.20 8.07 -25.49
C ASN A 117 16.91 9.37 -25.07
N SER A 118 18.23 9.48 -25.25
CA SER A 118 18.96 10.73 -24.97
C SER A 118 18.64 11.87 -25.96
N LYS A 119 18.13 11.54 -27.16
CA LYS A 119 17.69 12.53 -28.17
C LYS A 119 16.25 12.99 -27.94
N ASN A 120 15.37 12.12 -27.46
CA ASN A 120 13.97 12.44 -27.19
C ASN A 120 13.73 13.10 -25.82
N MET A 121 14.56 12.80 -24.82
CA MET A 121 14.50 13.42 -23.49
C MET A 121 15.53 14.55 -23.42
N CYS A 122 15.06 15.79 -23.49
CA CYS A 122 15.91 16.96 -23.34
C CYS A 122 16.68 16.91 -22.00
N THR A 123 18.02 16.80 -22.07
CA THR A 123 19.06 17.15 -21.05
C THR A 123 19.87 16.05 -20.33
N GLY A 124 19.70 14.74 -20.58
CA GLY A 124 20.44 13.68 -19.84
C GLY A 124 21.45 12.85 -20.65
N ASN A 125 22.74 12.91 -20.30
CA ASN A 125 23.73 11.92 -20.75
C ASN A 125 23.76 10.75 -19.76
N TYR A 126 23.04 9.66 -20.05
CA TYR A 126 23.16 8.43 -19.24
C TYR A 126 24.62 7.97 -19.18
N ILE A 127 25.07 7.61 -17.98
CA ILE A 127 26.41 7.05 -17.80
C ILE A 127 26.30 5.55 -18.03
N PHE A 128 26.48 5.13 -19.28
CA PHE A 128 26.46 3.72 -19.66
C PHE A 128 27.79 3.05 -19.31
N VAL A 129 27.74 1.98 -18.50
CA VAL A 129 28.91 1.21 -18.05
C VAL A 129 28.68 -0.27 -18.33
N PRO A 130 29.08 -0.76 -19.53
CA PRO A 130 29.10 -2.18 -19.81
C PRO A 130 30.22 -2.85 -19.01
N TYR A 131 29.96 -4.05 -18.51
CA TYR A 131 30.90 -4.79 -17.67
C TYR A 131 30.86 -6.30 -17.96
N MET A 132 31.91 -7.01 -17.55
CA MET A 132 32.00 -8.46 -17.62
C MET A 132 32.42 -9.05 -16.30
N ILE A 133 32.17 -10.35 -16.15
CA ILE A 133 32.58 -11.12 -14.98
C ILE A 133 33.46 -12.26 -15.44
N THR A 134 34.63 -12.37 -14.81
CA THR A 134 35.54 -13.47 -15.08
C THR A 134 35.11 -14.74 -14.32
N PRO A 135 35.55 -15.94 -14.75
CA PRO A 135 35.32 -17.20 -14.03
C PRO A 135 35.70 -17.19 -12.54
N HIS A 136 36.59 -16.28 -12.12
CA HIS A 136 36.98 -16.06 -10.73
C HIS A 136 36.18 -14.97 -9.99
N ASN A 137 34.99 -14.60 -10.50
CA ASN A 137 34.09 -13.59 -9.94
C ASN A 137 34.71 -12.17 -9.84
N LYS A 138 35.69 -11.84 -10.68
CA LYS A 138 36.20 -10.46 -10.79
C LYS A 138 35.38 -9.68 -11.81
N VAL A 139 35.10 -8.42 -11.49
CA VAL A 139 34.21 -7.56 -12.28
C VAL A 139 35.00 -6.40 -12.89
N TYR A 140 34.98 -6.30 -14.22
CA TYR A 140 35.74 -5.30 -14.96
C TYR A 140 34.82 -4.56 -15.95
N CYS A 141 35.12 -3.29 -16.21
CA CYS A 141 34.50 -2.54 -17.30
C CYS A 141 34.97 -3.08 -18.66
N CYS A 142 34.06 -3.11 -19.62
CA CYS A 142 34.33 -3.58 -20.98
C CYS A 142 34.22 -2.44 -21.98
N ASP A 143 35.04 -2.48 -23.03
CA ASP A 143 34.77 -1.69 -24.24
C ASP A 143 34.50 -2.68 -25.39
N SER A 144 33.37 -2.53 -26.09
CA SER A 144 32.80 -3.59 -26.93
C SER A 144 33.67 -3.97 -28.13
N SER A 145 34.56 -3.08 -28.56
CA SER A 145 35.55 -3.31 -29.62
C SER A 145 36.75 -4.13 -29.14
N PHE A 146 37.09 -4.05 -27.85
CA PHE A 146 38.30 -4.65 -27.27
C PHE A 146 38.08 -6.11 -26.82
N VAL A 147 36.89 -6.43 -26.30
CA VAL A 147 36.57 -7.75 -25.76
C VAL A 147 36.39 -8.80 -26.87
N LYS A 148 35.78 -8.44 -28.00
CA LYS A 148 35.55 -9.36 -29.14
C LYS A 148 36.84 -9.97 -29.69
N GLY A 149 37.94 -9.20 -29.68
CA GLY A 149 39.27 -9.68 -30.07
C GLY A 149 39.95 -10.57 -29.03
N LEU A 150 39.55 -10.49 -27.75
CA LEU A 150 40.13 -11.28 -26.67
C LEU A 150 39.43 -12.63 -26.50
N THR A 151 38.10 -12.71 -26.63
CA THR A 151 37.33 -13.95 -26.42
C THR A 151 37.51 -14.98 -27.53
N GLU A 152 37.72 -14.56 -28.78
CA GLU A 152 37.95 -15.47 -29.93
C GLU A 152 39.35 -16.12 -29.93
N LEU A 153 40.29 -15.63 -29.10
CA LEU A 153 41.71 -16.01 -29.17
C LEU A 153 42.30 -16.63 -27.89
N MET A 154 41.53 -16.89 -26.83
CA MET A 154 42.12 -17.08 -25.50
C MET A 154 42.23 -18.54 -24.95
N PRO A 155 43.44 -18.99 -24.55
CA PRO A 155 43.68 -20.18 -23.72
C PRO A 155 43.54 -19.94 -22.20
N PRO A 156 43.47 -20.99 -21.35
CA PRO A 156 43.38 -20.85 -19.89
C PRO A 156 44.67 -20.26 -19.29
N GLY A 157 44.56 -19.16 -18.53
CA GLY A 157 45.68 -18.50 -17.83
C GLY A 157 45.87 -17.00 -18.13
N PHE A 158 45.14 -16.43 -19.09
CA PHE A 158 45.29 -15.03 -19.52
C PHE A 158 44.65 -13.99 -18.58
N GLU A 159 43.92 -14.41 -17.53
CA GLU A 159 43.25 -13.49 -16.59
C GLU A 159 44.22 -12.61 -15.77
N SER A 160 45.47 -13.06 -15.59
CA SER A 160 46.51 -12.28 -14.92
C SER A 160 46.92 -11.02 -15.70
N LEU A 161 46.64 -10.99 -17.01
CA LEU A 161 46.90 -9.84 -17.91
C LEU A 161 45.72 -8.87 -17.99
N LEU A 162 44.53 -9.21 -17.48
CA LEU A 162 43.37 -8.31 -17.50
C LEU A 162 43.50 -7.16 -16.48
N GLY A 163 44.14 -7.39 -15.33
CA GLY A 163 44.30 -6.38 -14.27
C GLY A 163 45.00 -5.09 -14.70
N PRO A 164 46.09 -5.13 -15.51
CA PRO A 164 46.73 -3.93 -16.06
C PRO A 164 45.99 -3.26 -17.23
N ILE A 165 45.04 -3.97 -17.87
CA ILE A 165 44.44 -3.56 -19.16
C ILE A 165 42.99 -3.07 -18.97
N CYS A 166 42.21 -3.76 -18.14
CA CYS A 166 40.80 -3.48 -17.91
C CYS A 166 40.62 -2.76 -16.57
N LEU A 167 39.83 -1.68 -16.58
CA LEU A 167 39.50 -0.94 -15.36
C LEU A 167 38.55 -1.76 -14.47
N PRO A 168 38.89 -2.02 -13.19
CA PRO A 168 37.97 -2.63 -12.24
C PRO A 168 36.69 -1.79 -12.09
N LEU A 169 35.53 -2.45 -12.01
CA LEU A 169 34.25 -1.75 -11.92
C LEU A 169 34.16 -0.88 -10.65
N VAL A 170 34.76 -1.32 -9.54
CA VAL A 170 34.88 -0.56 -8.29
C VAL A 170 35.60 0.78 -8.50
N ASP A 171 36.72 0.79 -9.24
CA ASP A 171 37.49 2.01 -9.51
C ASP A 171 36.70 2.97 -10.41
N ARG A 172 35.97 2.42 -11.39
CA ARG A 172 35.07 3.22 -12.22
C ARG A 172 33.98 3.87 -11.38
N PHE A 173 33.34 3.15 -10.45
CA PHE A 173 32.37 3.73 -9.55
C PHE A 173 32.98 4.81 -8.66
N ILE A 174 34.17 4.59 -8.08
CA ILE A 174 34.86 5.62 -7.28
C ILE A 174 35.06 6.91 -8.09
N GLN A 175 35.42 6.81 -9.38
CA GLN A 175 35.54 7.98 -10.26
C GLN A 175 34.19 8.71 -10.42
N LEU A 176 33.12 7.98 -10.69
CA LEU A 176 31.78 8.55 -10.91
C LEU A 176 31.21 9.20 -9.64
N LEU A 177 31.35 8.54 -8.49
CA LEU A 177 30.83 9.02 -7.21
C LEU A 177 31.54 10.31 -6.75
N LYS A 178 32.85 10.46 -7.02
CA LYS A 178 33.61 11.67 -6.68
C LYS A 178 33.16 12.91 -7.46
N VAL A 179 32.76 12.74 -8.72
CA VAL A 179 32.28 13.86 -9.56
C VAL A 179 30.91 14.37 -9.09
N ALA A 180 30.06 13.46 -8.60
CA ALA A 180 28.70 13.78 -8.17
C ALA A 180 28.61 14.49 -6.80
N GLN A 181 29.68 14.52 -5.99
CA GLN A 181 29.70 15.18 -4.67
C GLN A 181 29.60 16.73 -4.74
N ALA A 182 29.61 17.34 -5.93
CA ALA A 182 29.67 18.79 -6.11
C ALA A 182 28.31 19.54 -6.12
N SER A 183 27.17 18.85 -6.11
CA SER A 183 25.85 19.50 -6.16
C SER A 183 25.25 19.69 -4.77
N SER A 184 25.60 20.81 -4.12
CA SER A 184 24.95 21.23 -2.86
C SER A 184 23.87 22.28 -3.15
N SER A 185 22.62 21.84 -3.21
CA SER A 185 21.50 22.76 -3.02
C SER A 185 20.30 22.00 -2.44
N GLN A 186 19.49 22.72 -1.64
CA GLN A 186 18.09 22.42 -1.29
C GLN A 186 17.78 21.76 0.08
N TYR A 187 18.25 22.37 1.18
CA TYR A 187 17.72 22.11 2.53
C TYR A 187 16.18 22.30 2.65
N PHE A 188 15.61 23.26 1.92
CA PHE A 188 14.17 23.56 2.00
C PHE A 188 13.30 22.51 1.28
N ARG A 189 13.71 22.02 0.10
CA ARG A 189 13.05 20.92 -0.62
C ARG A 189 13.01 19.65 0.23
N GLU A 190 14.16 19.31 0.83
CA GLU A 190 14.27 18.15 1.71
C GLU A 190 13.36 18.26 2.95
N SER A 191 13.20 19.48 3.49
CA SER A 191 12.24 19.71 4.58
C SER A 191 10.81 19.40 4.16
N ILE A 192 10.36 19.86 2.98
CA ILE A 192 8.99 19.63 2.51
C ILE A 192 8.75 18.14 2.24
N LEU A 193 9.70 17.45 1.57
CA LEU A 193 9.61 16.01 1.35
C LEU A 193 9.53 15.24 2.68
N ASN A 194 10.34 15.64 3.67
CA ASN A 194 10.29 15.03 5.00
C ASN A 194 8.97 15.28 5.72
N ASP A 195 8.37 16.46 5.56
CA ASP A 195 7.06 16.78 6.12
C ASP A 195 5.97 15.92 5.46
N ILE A 196 6.00 15.74 4.13
CA ILE A 196 5.07 14.84 3.42
C ILE A 196 5.23 13.39 3.89
N ARG A 197 6.47 12.90 4.03
CA ARG A 197 6.76 11.54 4.54
C ARG A 197 6.17 11.36 5.93
N LYS A 198 6.42 12.30 6.85
CA LYS A 198 5.89 12.27 8.22
C LYS A 198 4.36 12.27 8.23
N ALA A 199 3.74 13.13 7.41
CA ALA A 199 2.28 13.20 7.31
C ALA A 199 1.69 11.84 6.93
N ARG A 200 2.24 11.17 5.91
CA ARG A 200 1.78 9.85 5.45
C ARG A 200 1.96 8.73 6.48
N THR A 201 2.93 8.87 7.39
CA THR A 201 3.15 7.88 8.46
C THR A 201 2.27 8.10 9.68
N LEU A 202 1.88 9.35 9.96
CA LEU A 202 1.15 9.72 11.18
C LEU A 202 -0.35 9.78 10.97
N TYR A 203 -0.80 10.12 9.75
CA TYR A 203 -2.20 10.43 9.48
C TYR A 203 -2.75 9.60 8.33
N THR A 204 -4.06 9.36 8.36
CA THR A 204 -4.84 8.74 7.29
C THR A 204 -6.12 9.54 7.03
N GLY A 205 -6.86 9.21 5.96
CA GLY A 205 -8.17 9.79 5.68
C GLY A 205 -8.23 11.32 5.71
N LYS A 206 -9.19 11.87 6.47
CA LYS A 206 -9.44 13.33 6.56
C LYS A 206 -8.31 14.09 7.25
N GLU A 207 -7.62 13.48 8.21
CA GLU A 207 -6.51 14.11 8.93
C GLU A 207 -5.32 14.31 8.00
N LEU A 208 -4.99 13.29 7.20
CA LEU A 208 -3.94 13.40 6.20
C LEU A 208 -4.29 14.45 5.14
N ALA A 209 -5.55 14.53 4.69
CA ALA A 209 -5.99 15.56 3.76
C ALA A 209 -5.74 16.99 4.31
N ALA A 210 -6.06 17.21 5.60
CA ALA A 210 -5.83 18.49 6.26
C ALA A 210 -4.35 18.84 6.38
N GLU A 211 -3.50 17.86 6.72
CA GLU A 211 -2.05 18.08 6.80
C GLU A 211 -1.43 18.36 5.43
N LEU A 212 -1.82 17.61 4.39
CA LEU A 212 -1.37 17.86 3.01
C LEU A 212 -1.79 19.24 2.52
N ALA A 213 -2.97 19.73 2.89
CA ALA A 213 -3.42 21.09 2.58
C ALA A 213 -2.54 22.16 3.24
N ARG A 214 -2.10 21.97 4.50
CA ARG A 214 -1.16 22.87 5.17
C ARG A 214 0.21 22.86 4.50
N ILE A 215 0.72 21.67 4.14
CA ILE A 215 1.99 21.53 3.42
C ILE A 215 1.89 22.25 2.06
N ARG A 216 0.78 22.08 1.34
CA ARG A 216 0.54 22.72 0.04
C ARG A 216 0.57 24.25 0.13
N GLN A 217 -0.03 24.86 1.16
CA GLN A 217 0.01 26.31 1.33
C GLN A 217 1.45 26.86 1.43
N ARG A 218 2.39 26.07 1.98
CA ARG A 218 3.82 26.42 2.03
C ARG A 218 4.52 26.26 0.67
N VAL A 219 4.00 25.37 -0.19
CA VAL A 219 4.52 25.05 -1.53
C VAL A 219 4.03 26.04 -2.60
N ASP A 220 2.88 26.71 -2.40
CA ASP A 220 2.32 27.69 -3.34
C ASP A 220 3.22 28.94 -3.55
N ASN A 221 4.33 29.08 -2.82
CA ASN A 221 5.42 30.01 -3.13
C ASN A 221 6.30 29.45 -4.27
N VAL A 222 6.15 30.04 -5.46
CA VAL A 222 6.62 29.58 -6.80
C VAL A 222 8.11 29.19 -6.89
N GLU A 223 8.99 29.68 -6.00
CA GLU A 223 10.42 29.38 -6.04
C GLU A 223 10.79 27.94 -5.63
N VAL A 224 9.85 27.15 -5.10
CA VAL A 224 10.15 25.87 -4.42
C VAL A 224 9.50 24.65 -5.10
N LEU A 225 8.64 24.85 -6.08
CA LEU A 225 7.81 23.78 -6.61
C LEU A 225 8.59 22.88 -7.59
N SER A 226 9.30 21.90 -7.04
CA SER A 226 10.01 20.86 -7.79
C SER A 226 9.09 19.66 -8.07
N ALA A 227 9.34 18.99 -9.18
CA ALA A 227 8.43 17.97 -9.68
C ALA A 227 8.39 16.67 -8.82
N ASP A 228 9.40 16.41 -8.00
CA ASP A 228 9.39 15.38 -6.96
C ASP A 228 8.46 15.68 -5.79
N ILE A 229 8.32 16.96 -5.38
CA ILE A 229 7.32 17.41 -4.41
C ILE A 229 5.93 17.18 -5.01
N VAL A 230 5.75 17.52 -6.29
CA VAL A 230 4.49 17.27 -7.01
C VAL A 230 4.15 15.79 -6.98
N ILE A 231 5.05 14.90 -7.39
CA ILE A 231 4.79 13.46 -7.37
C ILE A 231 4.46 12.95 -5.97
N ASN A 232 5.21 13.38 -4.94
CA ASN A 232 4.91 12.97 -3.56
C ASN A 232 3.53 13.45 -3.11
N LEU A 233 3.12 14.66 -3.44
CA LEU A 233 1.76 15.15 -3.19
C LEU A 233 0.71 14.31 -3.94
N LEU A 234 0.93 14.03 -5.23
CA LEU A 234 0.02 13.20 -6.04
C LEU A 234 -0.17 11.80 -5.46
N LEU A 235 0.93 11.16 -5.04
CA LEU A 235 0.91 9.84 -4.41
C LEU A 235 0.20 9.90 -3.05
N SER A 236 0.42 10.95 -2.26
CA SER A 236 -0.25 11.14 -0.97
C SER A 236 -1.76 11.34 -1.12
N TYR A 237 -2.19 12.18 -2.05
CA TYR A 237 -3.62 12.35 -2.35
C TYR A 237 -4.25 11.07 -2.91
N ARG A 238 -3.51 10.27 -3.69
CA ARG A 238 -3.97 8.96 -4.18
C ARG A 238 -4.23 7.98 -3.03
N ASP A 239 -3.36 7.96 -2.02
CA ASP A 239 -3.47 7.06 -0.87
C ASP A 239 -4.78 7.29 -0.09
N ILE A 240 -5.29 8.53 -0.05
CA ILE A 240 -6.59 8.90 0.53
C ILE A 240 -7.73 9.04 -0.50
N GLN A 241 -7.48 8.65 -1.75
CA GLN A 241 -8.42 8.76 -2.88
C GLN A 241 -8.98 10.17 -3.15
N ASP A 242 -8.23 11.22 -2.79
CA ASP A 242 -8.58 12.61 -3.09
C ASP A 242 -8.16 12.97 -4.53
N TYR A 243 -8.88 12.38 -5.49
CA TYR A 243 -8.62 12.58 -6.92
C TYR A 243 -8.92 14.01 -7.37
N ASP A 244 -9.81 14.72 -6.67
CA ASP A 244 -10.12 16.11 -7.00
C ASP A 244 -8.96 17.05 -6.65
N SER A 245 -8.30 16.86 -5.50
CA SER A 245 -7.08 17.59 -5.17
C SER A 245 -5.94 17.32 -6.14
N ILE A 246 -5.79 16.08 -6.64
CA ILE A 246 -4.82 15.77 -7.72
C ILE A 246 -5.13 16.60 -8.97
N VAL A 247 -6.38 16.55 -9.45
CA VAL A 247 -6.78 17.27 -10.68
C VAL A 247 -6.61 18.78 -10.51
N LYS A 248 -6.99 19.34 -9.35
CA LYS A 248 -6.81 20.76 -9.04
C LYS A 248 -5.33 21.15 -8.97
N LEU A 249 -4.48 20.32 -8.37
CA LEU A 249 -3.05 20.57 -8.30
C LEU A 249 -2.46 20.64 -9.71
N VAL A 250 -2.65 19.60 -10.54
CA VAL A 250 -2.07 19.56 -11.89
C VAL A 250 -2.59 20.69 -12.78
N LYS A 251 -3.88 21.05 -12.69
CA LYS A 251 -4.44 22.23 -13.37
C LYS A 251 -3.86 23.56 -12.90
N THR A 252 -3.39 23.63 -11.65
CA THR A 252 -2.70 24.82 -11.13
C THR A 252 -1.28 24.88 -11.70
N LEU A 253 -0.59 23.73 -11.78
CA LEU A 253 0.74 23.63 -12.37
C LEU A 253 0.75 23.99 -13.86
N GLU A 254 -0.22 23.52 -14.62
CA GLU A 254 -0.36 23.81 -16.05
C GLU A 254 -0.54 25.31 -16.36
N LYS A 255 -0.98 26.11 -15.36
CA LYS A 255 -1.09 27.57 -15.48
C LYS A 255 0.23 28.30 -15.19
N LEU A 256 1.22 27.62 -14.62
CA LEU A 256 2.51 28.23 -14.30
C LEU A 256 3.37 28.26 -15.56
N PRO A 257 3.94 29.42 -15.93
CA PRO A 257 4.78 29.54 -17.14
C PRO A 257 6.10 28.74 -17.01
N THR A 258 6.48 28.37 -15.80
CA THR A 258 7.71 27.62 -15.49
C THR A 258 7.53 26.11 -15.50
N PHE A 259 6.28 25.61 -15.60
CA PHE A 259 6.00 24.18 -15.54
C PHE A 259 5.45 23.69 -16.88
N ASP A 260 6.27 22.92 -17.59
CA ASP A 260 5.84 22.25 -18.82
C ASP A 260 5.28 20.86 -18.49
N LEU A 261 3.95 20.71 -18.48
CA LEU A 261 3.32 19.42 -18.23
C LEU A 261 3.67 18.36 -19.29
N ALA A 262 4.00 18.76 -20.52
CA ALA A 262 4.25 17.83 -21.62
C ALA A 262 5.49 16.96 -21.35
N SER A 263 6.54 17.54 -20.76
CA SER A 263 7.80 16.88 -20.38
C SER A 263 7.74 16.02 -19.11
N HIS A 264 6.61 16.02 -18.38
CA HIS A 264 6.47 15.29 -17.11
C HIS A 264 5.52 14.09 -17.23
N HIS A 265 5.98 12.99 -17.85
CA HIS A 265 5.14 11.82 -18.14
C HIS A 265 4.51 11.18 -16.89
N HIS A 266 5.23 11.13 -15.78
CA HIS A 266 4.70 10.56 -14.51
C HIS A 266 3.60 11.43 -13.89
N VAL A 267 3.69 12.75 -14.03
CA VAL A 267 2.63 13.67 -13.59
C VAL A 267 1.39 13.46 -14.47
N ARG A 268 1.57 13.31 -15.79
CA ARG A 268 0.49 13.01 -16.74
C ARG A 268 -0.19 11.67 -16.44
N LEU A 269 0.57 10.63 -16.09
CA LEU A 269 0.05 9.33 -15.69
C LEU A 269 -0.87 9.44 -14.47
N HIS A 270 -0.41 10.09 -13.39
CA HIS A 270 -1.23 10.29 -12.19
C HIS A 270 -2.41 11.23 -12.40
N TYR A 271 -2.27 12.21 -13.28
CA TYR A 271 -3.36 13.11 -13.65
C TYR A 271 -4.47 12.34 -14.39
N ALA A 272 -4.11 11.57 -15.42
CA ALA A 272 -5.05 10.74 -16.16
C ALA A 272 -5.70 9.66 -15.27
N PHE A 273 -4.93 9.07 -14.35
CA PHE A 273 -5.46 8.18 -13.33
C PHE A 273 -6.52 8.87 -12.48
N ALA A 274 -6.22 10.04 -11.92
CA ALA A 274 -7.15 10.78 -11.08
C ALA A 274 -8.41 11.23 -11.84
N LEU A 275 -8.28 11.72 -13.08
CA LEU A 275 -9.41 12.03 -13.95
C LEU A 275 -10.32 10.82 -14.12
N ASN A 276 -9.75 9.65 -14.45
CA ASN A 276 -10.52 8.43 -14.62
C ASN A 276 -11.27 8.01 -13.35
N ARG A 277 -10.64 8.14 -12.17
CA ARG A 277 -11.26 7.77 -10.90
C ARG A 277 -12.30 8.78 -10.39
N ARG A 278 -12.10 10.07 -10.70
CA ARG A 278 -13.01 11.16 -10.33
C ARG A 278 -14.26 11.15 -11.20
N ASN A 279 -14.11 10.83 -12.48
CA ASN A 279 -15.20 10.54 -13.42
C ASN A 279 -16.28 11.63 -13.51
N LEU A 280 -15.90 12.91 -13.45
CA LEU A 280 -16.83 13.99 -13.81
C LEU A 280 -17.04 14.01 -15.34
N PRO A 281 -18.13 14.63 -15.85
CA PRO A 281 -18.37 14.73 -17.28
C PRO A 281 -17.15 15.27 -18.04
N GLY A 282 -16.64 14.48 -18.98
CA GLY A 282 -15.45 14.79 -19.79
C GLY A 282 -14.10 14.35 -19.21
N ASP A 283 -14.03 13.91 -17.94
CA ASP A 283 -12.75 13.54 -17.32
C ASP A 283 -12.07 12.36 -18.02
N ARG A 284 -12.81 11.29 -18.34
CA ARG A 284 -12.24 10.11 -19.03
C ARG A 284 -11.80 10.42 -20.45
N GLN A 285 -12.57 11.22 -21.17
CA GLN A 285 -12.20 11.69 -22.50
C GLN A 285 -10.88 12.47 -22.42
N LYS A 286 -10.76 13.37 -21.43
CA LYS A 286 -9.52 14.11 -21.20
C LYS A 286 -8.35 13.20 -20.80
N ALA A 287 -8.60 12.18 -19.98
CA ALA A 287 -7.58 11.20 -19.60
C ALA A 287 -7.04 10.44 -20.83
N LEU A 288 -7.93 10.03 -21.75
CA LEU A 288 -7.54 9.38 -23.00
C LEU A 288 -6.79 10.33 -23.94
N GLU A 289 -7.22 11.59 -24.07
CA GLU A 289 -6.50 12.62 -24.83
C GLU A 289 -5.07 12.86 -24.32
N ILE A 290 -4.84 12.68 -23.02
CA ILE A 290 -3.51 12.81 -22.41
C ILE A 290 -2.66 11.56 -22.68
N MET A 291 -3.25 10.38 -22.55
CA MET A 291 -2.52 9.11 -22.52
C MET A 291 -2.32 8.46 -23.90
N ILE A 292 -3.30 8.53 -24.81
CA ILE A 292 -3.20 7.90 -26.14
C ILE A 292 -1.97 8.41 -26.92
N PRO A 293 -1.72 9.74 -27.01
CA PRO A 293 -0.54 10.23 -27.71
C PRO A 293 0.78 9.72 -27.11
N LEU A 294 0.86 9.55 -25.78
CA LEU A 294 2.07 9.02 -25.12
C LEU A 294 2.35 7.58 -25.53
N VAL A 295 1.31 6.75 -25.58
CA VAL A 295 1.47 5.31 -25.87
C VAL A 295 1.59 4.99 -27.36
N GLU A 296 1.24 5.94 -28.24
CA GLU A 296 1.30 5.76 -29.70
C GLU A 296 2.55 6.40 -30.35
N GLN A 297 3.10 7.46 -29.75
CA GLN A 297 4.23 8.22 -30.33
C GLN A 297 5.61 7.74 -29.86
N GLU A 298 5.68 6.96 -28.78
CA GLU A 298 6.95 6.50 -28.19
C GLU A 298 7.28 5.06 -28.59
N ASP A 299 8.54 4.80 -28.96
CA ASP A 299 9.03 3.47 -29.34
C ASP A 299 9.19 2.52 -28.14
N GLN A 300 9.40 3.06 -26.93
CA GLN A 300 9.56 2.28 -25.69
C GLN A 300 8.63 2.77 -24.58
N VAL A 301 7.41 2.24 -24.58
CA VAL A 301 6.35 2.59 -23.62
C VAL A 301 6.31 1.58 -22.48
N ALA A 302 6.32 2.05 -21.23
CA ALA A 302 6.18 1.19 -20.06
C ALA A 302 4.80 0.51 -19.99
N SER A 303 4.75 -0.71 -19.45
CA SER A 303 3.50 -1.52 -19.35
C SER A 303 2.37 -0.77 -18.65
N ASP A 304 2.70 0.02 -17.63
CA ASP A 304 1.75 0.78 -16.83
C ASP A 304 1.01 1.87 -17.61
N MET A 305 1.65 2.47 -18.63
CA MET A 305 0.98 3.45 -19.48
C MET A 305 -0.11 2.79 -20.33
N TYR A 306 0.21 1.65 -20.94
CA TYR A 306 -0.78 0.84 -21.67
C TYR A 306 -1.89 0.33 -20.75
N CYS A 307 -1.52 -0.15 -19.56
CA CYS A 307 -2.48 -0.64 -18.57
C CYS A 307 -3.43 0.47 -18.09
N LEU A 308 -2.96 1.72 -17.98
CA LEU A 308 -3.83 2.84 -17.63
C LEU A 308 -4.86 3.13 -18.73
N VAL A 309 -4.44 3.14 -20.00
CA VAL A 309 -5.37 3.31 -21.13
C VAL A 309 -6.39 2.16 -21.16
N GLY A 310 -5.91 0.92 -21.04
CA GLY A 310 -6.76 -0.26 -20.95
C GLY A 310 -7.74 -0.19 -19.78
N ARG A 311 -7.30 0.34 -18.64
CA ARG A 311 -8.14 0.56 -17.46
C ARG A 311 -9.23 1.60 -17.70
N ILE A 312 -8.93 2.73 -18.31
CA ILE A 312 -9.95 3.76 -18.59
C ILE A 312 -11.11 3.15 -19.39
N TYR A 313 -10.77 2.40 -20.44
CA TYR A 313 -11.77 1.68 -21.24
C TYR A 313 -12.49 0.57 -20.47
N LYS A 314 -11.78 -0.18 -19.62
CA LYS A 314 -12.39 -1.18 -18.72
C LYS A 314 -13.42 -0.55 -17.79
N ASP A 315 -13.08 0.58 -17.18
CA ASP A 315 -13.95 1.29 -16.25
C ASP A 315 -15.19 1.84 -16.98
N MET A 316 -15.04 2.34 -18.22
CA MET A 316 -16.16 2.71 -19.10
C MET A 316 -17.09 1.54 -19.40
N PHE A 317 -16.52 0.37 -19.76
CA PHE A 317 -17.29 -0.84 -20.01
C PHE A 317 -18.07 -1.29 -18.77
N LEU A 318 -17.43 -1.35 -17.61
CA LEU A 318 -18.05 -1.76 -16.36
C LEU A 318 -19.20 -0.81 -15.96
N GLU A 319 -18.99 0.51 -16.03
CA GLU A 319 -20.01 1.50 -15.65
C GLU A 319 -21.16 1.62 -16.64
N SER A 320 -20.96 1.23 -17.90
CA SER A 320 -22.06 1.12 -18.87
C SER A 320 -23.03 -0.02 -18.54
N GLY A 321 -22.81 -0.79 -17.47
CA GLY A 321 -23.58 -2.00 -17.21
C GLY A 321 -23.28 -3.09 -18.23
N PHE A 322 -22.02 -3.15 -18.71
CA PHE A 322 -21.53 -4.08 -19.71
C PHE A 322 -22.10 -3.91 -21.12
N THR A 323 -22.64 -2.74 -21.47
CA THR A 323 -23.20 -2.48 -22.81
C THR A 323 -22.19 -1.88 -23.80
N ASP A 324 -21.19 -1.15 -23.32
CA ASP A 324 -20.17 -0.50 -24.17
C ASP A 324 -19.09 -1.50 -24.61
N THR A 325 -19.43 -2.33 -25.61
CA THR A 325 -18.52 -3.33 -26.16
C THR A 325 -17.36 -2.71 -26.92
N GLU A 326 -17.47 -1.48 -27.42
CA GLU A 326 -16.37 -0.80 -28.09
C GLU A 326 -15.25 -0.49 -27.08
N SER A 327 -15.61 0.04 -25.90
CA SER A 327 -14.66 0.23 -24.80
C SER A 327 -14.09 -1.10 -24.32
N ARG A 328 -14.89 -2.18 -24.22
CA ARG A 328 -14.36 -3.53 -23.91
C ARG A 328 -13.25 -3.94 -24.88
N ASP A 329 -13.47 -3.77 -26.18
CA ASP A 329 -12.55 -4.22 -27.23
C ASP A 329 -11.28 -3.34 -27.27
N LYS A 330 -11.42 -2.02 -27.09
CA LYS A 330 -10.28 -1.10 -26.92
C LYS A 330 -9.48 -1.44 -25.66
N GLY A 331 -10.14 -1.70 -24.55
CA GLY A 331 -9.48 -2.15 -23.31
C GLY A 331 -8.70 -3.44 -23.52
N THR A 332 -9.29 -4.41 -24.22
CA THR A 332 -8.67 -5.69 -24.59
C THR A 332 -7.40 -5.47 -25.41
N PHE A 333 -7.45 -4.58 -26.40
CA PHE A 333 -6.30 -4.23 -27.24
C PHE A 333 -5.14 -3.64 -26.43
N TRP A 334 -5.41 -2.69 -25.54
CA TRP A 334 -4.35 -2.04 -24.76
C TRP A 334 -3.72 -2.96 -23.73
N PHE A 335 -4.51 -3.80 -23.04
CA PHE A 335 -3.94 -4.81 -22.15
C PHE A 335 -3.16 -5.90 -22.90
N LYS A 336 -3.59 -6.27 -24.11
CA LYS A 336 -2.82 -7.16 -24.99
C LYS A 336 -1.46 -6.56 -25.32
N LYS A 337 -1.41 -5.30 -25.77
CA LYS A 337 -0.16 -4.59 -26.05
C LYS A 337 0.75 -4.53 -24.83
N ALA A 338 0.21 -4.19 -23.66
CA ALA A 338 0.96 -4.18 -22.40
C ALA A 338 1.59 -5.56 -22.13
N PHE A 339 0.83 -6.64 -22.25
CA PHE A 339 1.26 -8.01 -21.95
C PHE A 339 2.22 -8.63 -22.98
N GLU A 340 2.19 -8.14 -24.21
CA GLU A 340 3.12 -8.50 -25.27
C GLU A 340 4.45 -7.74 -25.15
N SER A 341 4.39 -6.45 -24.79
CA SER A 341 5.57 -5.61 -24.53
C SER A 341 6.31 -6.04 -23.26
N GLU A 342 5.60 -6.11 -22.13
CA GLU A 342 6.14 -6.52 -20.84
C GLU A 342 5.15 -7.46 -20.12
N PRO A 343 5.46 -8.76 -20.02
CA PRO A 343 4.51 -9.73 -19.50
C PRO A 343 4.33 -9.62 -17.98
N THR A 344 3.35 -8.85 -17.54
CA THR A 344 2.98 -8.70 -16.12
C THR A 344 1.67 -9.43 -15.80
N LEU A 345 1.51 -9.87 -14.54
CA LEU A 345 0.25 -10.49 -14.07
C LEU A 345 -0.95 -9.52 -14.19
N PRO A 346 -0.87 -8.24 -13.76
CA PRO A 346 -1.98 -7.30 -13.92
C PRO A 346 -2.46 -7.15 -15.36
N ALA A 347 -1.54 -6.98 -16.32
CA ALA A 347 -1.88 -6.86 -17.73
C ALA A 347 -2.54 -8.15 -18.25
N GLY A 348 -1.94 -9.31 -17.96
CA GLY A 348 -2.45 -10.61 -18.40
C GLY A 348 -3.83 -10.94 -17.82
N ILE A 349 -4.07 -10.66 -16.54
CA ILE A 349 -5.36 -10.94 -15.88
C ILE A 349 -6.45 -10.06 -16.48
N ASN A 350 -6.23 -8.74 -16.61
CA ASN A 350 -7.23 -7.85 -17.21
C ASN A 350 -7.48 -8.22 -18.67
N TYR A 351 -6.44 -8.59 -19.42
CA TYR A 351 -6.58 -9.08 -20.79
C TYR A 351 -7.47 -10.34 -20.86
N ALA A 352 -7.19 -11.35 -20.04
CA ALA A 352 -7.97 -12.58 -19.98
C ALA A 352 -9.44 -12.33 -19.59
N VAL A 353 -9.69 -11.44 -18.62
CA VAL A 353 -11.03 -11.11 -18.16
C VAL A 353 -11.84 -10.39 -19.25
N LEU A 354 -11.24 -9.47 -20.01
CA LEU A 354 -11.94 -8.81 -21.11
C LEU A 354 -12.16 -9.75 -22.31
N LEU A 355 -11.26 -10.71 -22.55
CA LEU A 355 -11.51 -11.79 -23.52
C LEU A 355 -12.70 -12.66 -23.11
N LEU A 356 -12.83 -13.01 -21.81
CA LEU A 356 -14.03 -13.69 -21.29
C LEU A 356 -15.29 -12.85 -21.54
N ALA A 357 -15.23 -11.55 -21.30
CA ALA A 357 -16.33 -10.61 -21.59
C ALA A 357 -16.65 -10.46 -23.10
N ALA A 358 -15.70 -10.80 -23.97
CA ALA A 358 -15.90 -10.90 -25.41
C ALA A 358 -16.46 -12.27 -25.86
N GLY A 359 -16.73 -13.19 -24.91
CA GLY A 359 -17.30 -14.50 -25.18
C GLY A 359 -16.28 -15.62 -25.39
N HIS A 360 -14.98 -15.34 -25.22
CA HIS A 360 -13.96 -16.39 -25.27
C HIS A 360 -14.13 -17.35 -24.08
N CYS A 361 -13.77 -18.62 -24.25
CA CYS A 361 -13.76 -19.62 -23.18
C CYS A 361 -12.42 -20.35 -23.18
N PHE A 362 -11.93 -20.78 -22.01
CA PHE A 362 -10.65 -21.49 -21.89
C PHE A 362 -10.64 -22.81 -22.69
N ASP A 363 -11.78 -23.48 -22.81
CA ASP A 363 -11.86 -24.77 -23.52
C ASP A 363 -11.81 -24.61 -25.05
N THR A 364 -12.28 -23.49 -25.58
CA THR A 364 -12.47 -23.30 -27.03
C THR A 364 -11.50 -22.28 -27.65
N SER A 365 -11.08 -21.26 -26.90
CA SER A 365 -10.27 -20.17 -27.43
C SER A 365 -8.77 -20.42 -27.25
N PHE A 366 -8.05 -20.52 -28.37
CA PHE A 366 -6.59 -20.64 -28.36
C PHE A 366 -5.90 -19.43 -27.73
N GLU A 367 -6.38 -18.22 -28.02
CA GLU A 367 -5.81 -16.98 -27.49
C GLU A 367 -5.91 -16.92 -25.96
N LEU A 368 -7.09 -17.19 -25.40
CA LEU A 368 -7.29 -17.20 -23.95
C LEU A 368 -6.45 -18.29 -23.26
N ARG A 369 -6.30 -19.48 -23.87
CA ARG A 369 -5.38 -20.52 -23.36
C ARG A 369 -3.93 -20.08 -23.36
N LYS A 370 -3.46 -19.43 -24.44
CA LYS A 370 -2.10 -18.90 -24.54
C LYS A 370 -1.82 -17.89 -23.42
N VAL A 371 -2.77 -17.01 -23.16
CA VAL A 371 -2.71 -16.05 -22.05
C VAL A 371 -2.66 -16.78 -20.70
N GLY A 372 -3.56 -17.75 -20.49
CA GLY A 372 -3.60 -18.57 -19.27
C GLY A 372 -2.28 -19.29 -18.97
N VAL A 373 -1.65 -19.92 -19.97
CA VAL A 373 -0.35 -20.58 -19.81
C VAL A 373 0.74 -19.58 -19.39
N LYS A 374 0.76 -18.38 -19.99
CA LYS A 374 1.74 -17.35 -19.66
C LYS A 374 1.50 -16.78 -18.25
N ILE A 375 0.24 -16.57 -17.85
CA ILE A 375 -0.13 -16.19 -16.48
C ILE A 375 0.33 -17.25 -15.47
N SER A 376 0.07 -18.54 -15.73
CA SER A 376 0.50 -19.64 -14.87
C SER A 376 2.02 -19.71 -14.73
N SER A 377 2.77 -19.46 -15.82
CA SER A 377 4.23 -19.37 -15.78
C SER A 377 4.72 -18.19 -14.92
N LEU A 378 4.12 -17.00 -15.08
CA LEU A 378 4.46 -15.82 -14.29
C LEU A 378 4.14 -16.03 -12.79
N LEU A 379 2.99 -16.63 -12.49
CA LEU A 379 2.59 -16.99 -11.14
C LEU A 379 3.57 -18.00 -10.52
N GLY A 380 3.99 -19.00 -11.29
CA GLY A 380 5.00 -19.97 -10.86
C GLY A 380 6.35 -19.33 -10.53
N LYS A 381 6.77 -18.29 -11.26
CA LYS A 381 7.99 -17.52 -10.97
C LYS A 381 7.89 -16.71 -9.67
N LYS A 382 6.70 -16.23 -9.29
CA LYS A 382 6.47 -15.51 -8.03
C LYS A 382 6.58 -16.42 -6.80
N GLY A 383 6.35 -17.73 -6.97
CA GLY A 383 6.49 -18.71 -5.90
C GLY A 383 5.22 -18.84 -5.04
N SER A 384 5.41 -19.26 -3.79
CA SER A 384 4.30 -19.58 -2.90
C SER A 384 3.69 -18.35 -2.24
N LEU A 385 2.38 -18.38 -1.98
CA LEU A 385 1.63 -17.25 -1.43
C LEU A 385 2.20 -16.79 -0.09
N GLU A 386 2.74 -17.69 0.73
CA GLU A 386 3.28 -17.38 2.06
C GLU A 386 4.47 -16.40 1.97
N LYS A 387 5.28 -16.51 0.91
CA LYS A 387 6.47 -15.68 0.70
C LYS A 387 6.16 -14.27 0.22
N LEU A 388 5.01 -14.06 -0.45
CA LEU A 388 4.63 -12.76 -1.02
C LEU A 388 4.26 -11.77 0.09
N GLN A 389 5.08 -10.74 0.32
CA GLN A 389 4.81 -9.74 1.36
C GLN A 389 4.10 -8.48 0.84
N SER A 390 4.12 -8.29 -0.46
CA SER A 390 3.60 -7.09 -1.11
C SER A 390 2.12 -7.26 -1.46
N TYR A 391 1.26 -6.30 -1.07
CA TYR A 391 -0.18 -6.40 -1.30
C TYR A 391 -0.54 -6.53 -2.78
N TRP A 392 0.24 -5.92 -3.68
CA TRP A 392 -0.03 -5.96 -5.12
C TRP A 392 0.37 -7.28 -5.79
N GLU A 393 1.36 -7.97 -5.23
CA GLU A 393 1.69 -9.33 -5.64
C GLU A 393 0.60 -10.30 -5.19
N VAL A 394 0.11 -10.14 -3.96
CA VAL A 394 -1.01 -10.92 -3.43
C VAL A 394 -2.30 -10.65 -4.22
N GLY A 395 -2.59 -9.40 -4.59
CA GLY A 395 -3.75 -9.06 -5.42
C GLY A 395 -3.66 -9.62 -6.84
N SER A 396 -2.46 -9.61 -7.43
CA SER A 396 -2.21 -10.27 -8.72
C SER A 396 -2.34 -11.80 -8.62
N PHE A 397 -1.84 -12.38 -7.53
CA PHE A 397 -1.98 -13.80 -7.22
C PHE A 397 -3.46 -14.20 -7.06
N LEU A 398 -4.26 -13.37 -6.38
CA LEU A 398 -5.71 -13.53 -6.25
C LEU A 398 -6.38 -13.56 -7.63
N GLY A 399 -6.14 -12.55 -8.48
CA GLY A 399 -6.75 -12.49 -9.81
C GLY A 399 -6.36 -13.67 -10.71
N ALA A 400 -5.10 -14.10 -10.66
CA ALA A 400 -4.65 -15.29 -11.38
C ALA A 400 -5.30 -16.59 -10.84
N SER A 401 -5.43 -16.71 -9.53
CA SER A 401 -6.08 -17.86 -8.88
C SER A 401 -7.57 -17.93 -9.20
N MET A 402 -8.24 -16.78 -9.33
CA MET A 402 -9.62 -16.72 -9.80
C MET A 402 -9.77 -17.19 -11.24
N LEU A 403 -8.91 -16.73 -12.17
CA LEU A 403 -8.91 -17.23 -13.55
C LEU A 403 -8.67 -18.74 -13.63
N ALA A 404 -7.83 -19.28 -12.74
CA ALA A 404 -7.56 -20.71 -12.63
C ALA A 404 -8.64 -21.51 -11.88
N ASN A 405 -9.67 -20.84 -11.34
CA ASN A 405 -10.73 -21.44 -10.53
C ASN A 405 -10.21 -22.19 -9.27
N ASP A 406 -9.11 -21.72 -8.67
CA ASP A 406 -8.52 -22.33 -7.46
C ASP A 406 -9.11 -21.68 -6.19
N HIS A 407 -10.18 -22.27 -5.66
CA HIS A 407 -10.91 -21.72 -4.52
C HIS A 407 -10.07 -21.60 -3.25
N ILE A 408 -9.15 -22.54 -3.00
CA ILE A 408 -8.31 -22.52 -1.79
C ILE A 408 -7.37 -21.31 -1.85
N ARG A 409 -6.72 -21.11 -3.00
CA ARG A 409 -5.82 -19.97 -3.19
C ARG A 409 -6.55 -18.63 -3.17
N VAL A 410 -7.78 -18.57 -3.71
CA VAL A 410 -8.62 -17.37 -3.65
C VAL A 410 -8.93 -16.98 -2.21
N ILE A 411 -9.34 -17.93 -1.37
CA ILE A 411 -9.63 -17.71 0.06
C ILE A 411 -8.36 -17.21 0.78
N GLN A 412 -7.25 -17.91 0.63
CA GLN A 412 -6.00 -17.57 1.30
C GLN A 412 -5.44 -16.21 0.85
N ALA A 413 -5.50 -15.91 -0.45
CA ALA A 413 -5.00 -14.64 -0.98
C ALA A 413 -5.89 -13.47 -0.55
N SER A 414 -7.21 -13.66 -0.47
CA SER A 414 -8.16 -12.65 0.01
C SER A 414 -7.91 -12.31 1.48
N GLU A 415 -7.73 -13.32 2.33
CA GLU A 415 -7.37 -13.14 3.74
C GLU A 415 -6.02 -12.43 3.90
N LYS A 416 -5.02 -12.83 3.11
CA LYS A 416 -3.71 -12.19 3.14
C LYS A 416 -3.77 -10.72 2.70
N LEU A 417 -4.59 -10.40 1.71
CA LEU A 417 -4.79 -9.03 1.25
C LEU A 417 -5.42 -8.14 2.34
N PHE A 418 -6.37 -8.70 3.09
CA PHE A 418 -6.94 -8.05 4.28
C PHE A 418 -5.88 -7.79 5.37
N LYS A 419 -5.05 -8.80 5.68
CA LYS A 419 -3.95 -8.67 6.67
C LYS A 419 -2.90 -7.64 6.27
N LEU A 420 -2.61 -7.51 4.98
CA LEU A 420 -1.63 -6.57 4.44
C LEU A 420 -2.15 -5.12 4.35
N LYS A 421 -3.38 -4.83 4.80
CA LYS A 421 -3.99 -3.48 4.75
C LYS A 421 -3.90 -2.86 3.35
N ALA A 422 -4.25 -3.64 2.31
CA ALA A 422 -4.16 -3.18 0.93
C ALA A 422 -4.91 -1.85 0.72
N PRO A 423 -4.30 -0.86 0.05
CA PRO A 423 -4.90 0.47 -0.08
C PRO A 423 -6.14 0.44 -0.98
N ALA A 424 -7.14 1.25 -0.64
CA ALA A 424 -8.44 1.25 -1.29
C ALA A 424 -8.38 1.51 -2.80
N TRP A 425 -7.48 2.39 -3.27
CA TRP A 425 -7.29 2.67 -4.70
C TRP A 425 -6.87 1.41 -5.48
N TYR A 426 -6.03 0.57 -4.88
CA TYR A 426 -5.56 -0.67 -5.49
C TYR A 426 -6.67 -1.72 -5.45
N LEU A 427 -7.26 -1.92 -4.27
CA LEU A 427 -8.32 -2.91 -4.07
C LEU A 427 -9.50 -2.69 -5.03
N LYS A 428 -9.90 -1.43 -5.25
CA LYS A 428 -10.98 -1.09 -6.20
C LYS A 428 -10.66 -1.55 -7.63
N SER A 429 -9.39 -1.49 -8.05
CA SER A 429 -8.94 -1.97 -9.37
C SER A 429 -9.07 -3.48 -9.53
N ILE A 430 -8.75 -4.22 -8.47
CA ILE A 430 -8.88 -5.68 -8.41
C ILE A 430 -10.36 -6.06 -8.42
N VAL A 431 -11.17 -5.44 -7.55
CA VAL A 431 -12.61 -5.67 -7.46
C VAL A 431 -13.31 -5.42 -8.81
N GLU A 432 -13.00 -4.33 -9.51
CA GLU A 432 -13.54 -4.06 -10.85
C GLU A 432 -13.26 -5.22 -11.84
N THR A 433 -12.09 -5.84 -11.72
CA THR A 433 -11.68 -6.99 -12.55
C THR A 433 -12.43 -8.27 -12.13
N ILE A 434 -12.62 -8.46 -10.82
CA ILE A 434 -13.39 -9.56 -10.23
C ILE A 434 -14.84 -9.51 -10.67
N LEU A 435 -15.47 -8.33 -10.64
CA LEU A 435 -16.87 -8.14 -11.03
C LEU A 435 -17.10 -8.50 -12.51
N ILE A 436 -16.21 -8.07 -13.40
CA ILE A 436 -16.28 -8.46 -14.82
C ILE A 436 -16.12 -9.98 -14.96
N TYR A 437 -15.14 -10.57 -14.26
CA TYR A 437 -14.93 -12.03 -14.28
C TYR A 437 -16.17 -12.79 -13.81
N GLN A 438 -16.75 -12.42 -12.65
CA GLN A 438 -17.93 -13.08 -12.10
C GLN A 438 -19.15 -12.97 -13.02
N HIS A 439 -19.32 -11.83 -13.69
CA HIS A 439 -20.43 -11.63 -14.61
C HIS A 439 -20.34 -12.51 -15.86
N PHE A 440 -19.13 -12.70 -16.42
CA PHE A 440 -18.92 -13.39 -17.70
C PHE A 440 -18.39 -14.82 -17.56
N LYS A 441 -18.03 -15.26 -16.35
CA LYS A 441 -17.65 -16.66 -16.10
C LYS A 441 -18.86 -17.55 -16.34
N LYS A 442 -18.73 -18.51 -17.24
CA LYS A 442 -19.72 -19.59 -17.38
C LYS A 442 -19.64 -20.49 -16.16
N LEU A 443 -20.74 -20.59 -15.43
CA LEU A 443 -20.90 -21.56 -14.35
C LEU A 443 -21.19 -22.93 -14.96
N THR A 444 -20.27 -23.88 -14.78
CA THR A 444 -20.56 -25.28 -15.10
C THR A 444 -21.36 -25.87 -13.92
N PRO A 445 -22.57 -26.43 -14.14
CA PRO A 445 -23.46 -26.89 -13.06
C PRO A 445 -22.85 -27.96 -12.12
N GLU A 446 -21.75 -28.60 -12.54
CA GLU A 446 -21.09 -29.71 -11.83
C GLU A 446 -20.00 -29.24 -10.84
N GLN A 447 -19.76 -27.94 -10.69
CA GLN A 447 -18.65 -27.39 -9.88
C GLN A 447 -19.06 -26.74 -8.55
N HIS A 448 -20.17 -27.18 -7.92
CA HIS A 448 -20.40 -26.86 -6.51
C HIS A 448 -19.32 -27.52 -5.65
N THR A 449 -18.24 -26.79 -5.41
CA THR A 449 -17.11 -27.21 -4.60
C THR A 449 -17.40 -26.91 -3.14
N ALA A 450 -16.89 -27.75 -2.23
CA ALA A 450 -17.18 -27.67 -0.80
C ALA A 450 -16.83 -26.33 -0.10
N LYS A 451 -16.12 -25.41 -0.78
CA LYS A 451 -15.70 -24.10 -0.25
C LYS A 451 -16.32 -22.90 -0.98
N GLN A 452 -17.35 -23.09 -1.80
CA GLN A 452 -17.96 -22.00 -2.58
C GLN A 452 -18.47 -20.86 -1.69
N GLU A 453 -19.11 -21.18 -0.56
CA GLU A 453 -19.63 -20.17 0.39
C GLU A 453 -18.54 -19.26 0.95
N LEU A 454 -17.33 -19.77 1.18
CA LEU A 454 -16.19 -18.97 1.62
C LEU A 454 -15.65 -18.08 0.50
N VAL A 455 -15.65 -18.57 -0.75
CA VAL A 455 -15.29 -17.74 -1.90
C VAL A 455 -16.30 -16.59 -2.02
N ASP A 456 -17.59 -16.88 -1.96
CA ASP A 456 -18.65 -15.88 -2.04
C ASP A 456 -18.53 -14.85 -0.91
N PHE A 457 -18.27 -15.29 0.33
CA PHE A 457 -17.96 -14.40 1.45
C PHE A 457 -16.79 -13.46 1.15
N TRP A 458 -15.66 -13.99 0.65
CA TRP A 458 -14.49 -13.16 0.37
C TRP A 458 -14.75 -12.18 -0.79
N MET A 459 -15.55 -12.57 -1.78
CA MET A 459 -15.95 -11.66 -2.85
C MET A 459 -16.85 -10.53 -2.31
N ASP A 460 -17.86 -10.87 -1.50
CA ASP A 460 -18.70 -9.87 -0.81
C ASP A 460 -17.83 -8.94 0.06
N PHE A 461 -16.92 -9.49 0.85
CA PHE A 461 -16.02 -8.74 1.74
C PHE A 461 -15.13 -7.75 0.98
N LEU A 462 -14.49 -8.19 -0.11
CA LEU A 462 -13.61 -7.35 -0.92
C LEU A 462 -14.39 -6.29 -1.71
N VAL A 463 -15.56 -6.64 -2.26
CA VAL A 463 -16.43 -5.67 -2.94
C VAL A 463 -16.88 -4.59 -1.97
N GLU A 464 -17.33 -4.98 -0.78
CA GLU A 464 -17.80 -4.05 0.24
C GLU A 464 -16.68 -3.14 0.76
N ALA A 465 -15.44 -3.65 0.83
CA ALA A 465 -14.25 -2.87 1.20
C ALA A 465 -13.97 -1.67 0.26
N THR A 466 -14.57 -1.64 -0.94
CA THR A 466 -14.37 -0.57 -1.93
C THR A 466 -15.49 0.46 -1.96
N LYS A 467 -16.52 0.28 -1.13
CA LYS A 467 -17.66 1.20 -1.02
C LYS A 467 -17.28 2.39 -0.15
N THR A 468 -17.65 3.58 -0.61
CA THR A 468 -17.44 4.85 0.12
C THR A 468 -18.57 5.18 1.08
N ASP A 469 -19.74 4.60 0.84
CA ASP A 469 -20.92 4.70 1.70
C ASP A 469 -21.35 3.30 2.11
N VAL A 470 -21.65 3.13 3.38
CA VAL A 470 -22.08 1.85 3.93
C VAL A 470 -23.61 1.85 3.91
N THR A 471 -24.25 1.00 3.13
CA THR A 471 -25.72 0.88 3.11
C THR A 471 -26.18 -0.56 3.28
N VAL A 472 -25.27 -1.43 3.71
CA VAL A 472 -25.54 -2.86 3.82
C VAL A 472 -26.46 -3.19 4.98
N VAL A 473 -27.35 -4.16 4.72
CA VAL A 473 -28.21 -4.78 5.74
C VAL A 473 -27.41 -5.78 6.58
N ARG A 474 -26.43 -6.44 5.94
CA ARG A 474 -25.51 -7.40 6.58
C ARG A 474 -24.06 -7.01 6.31
N PHE A 475 -23.22 -7.09 7.33
CA PHE A 475 -21.80 -6.83 7.27
C PHE A 475 -21.05 -8.16 7.07
N PRO A 476 -20.23 -8.31 6.02
CA PRO A 476 -19.22 -9.37 5.98
C PRO A 476 -18.10 -8.99 6.94
N VAL A 477 -17.84 -9.83 7.95
CA VAL A 477 -16.88 -9.57 9.02
C VAL A 477 -15.98 -10.78 9.28
N LEU A 478 -14.85 -10.54 9.93
CA LEU A 478 -13.94 -11.58 10.39
C LEU A 478 -13.92 -11.56 11.92
N ILE A 479 -14.32 -12.65 12.55
CA ILE A 479 -14.24 -12.78 14.01
C ILE A 479 -12.87 -13.35 14.35
N LEU A 480 -12.11 -12.66 15.20
CA LEU A 480 -10.82 -13.15 15.66
C LEU A 480 -11.03 -14.08 16.85
N GLU A 481 -10.95 -15.39 16.59
CA GLU A 481 -11.10 -16.41 17.61
C GLU A 481 -9.92 -16.41 18.60
N PRO A 482 -10.08 -16.97 19.82
CA PRO A 482 -8.99 -17.13 20.78
C PRO A 482 -7.77 -17.88 20.22
N THR A 483 -7.99 -18.75 19.22
CA THR A 483 -6.97 -19.47 18.45
C THR A 483 -6.14 -18.58 17.52
N LYS A 484 -6.45 -17.28 17.44
CA LYS A 484 -5.84 -16.28 16.54
C LYS A 484 -6.12 -16.53 15.06
N ILE A 485 -7.20 -17.26 14.76
CA ILE A 485 -7.70 -17.48 13.40
C ILE A 485 -8.83 -16.48 13.14
N TYR A 486 -8.82 -15.88 11.96
CA TYR A 486 -9.94 -15.08 11.49
C TYR A 486 -11.02 -16.00 10.93
N GLN A 487 -12.20 -15.99 11.54
CA GLN A 487 -13.36 -16.76 11.12
C GLN A 487 -14.31 -15.88 10.28
N PRO A 488 -14.45 -16.15 8.97
CA PRO A 488 -15.47 -15.57 8.11
C PRO A 488 -16.87 -15.66 8.73
N SER A 489 -17.54 -14.53 8.86
CA SER A 489 -18.85 -14.43 9.50
C SER A 489 -19.67 -13.31 8.89
N TYR A 490 -20.99 -13.39 9.00
CA TYR A 490 -21.87 -12.25 8.73
C TYR A 490 -22.45 -11.72 10.03
N LEU A 491 -22.70 -10.41 10.03
CA LEU A 491 -23.32 -9.69 11.13
C LEU A 491 -24.48 -8.84 10.60
N SER A 492 -25.61 -8.82 11.27
CA SER A 492 -26.71 -7.91 10.95
C SER A 492 -27.31 -7.29 12.20
N ILE A 493 -27.79 -6.05 12.08
CA ILE A 493 -28.50 -5.34 13.13
C ILE A 493 -29.93 -5.15 12.69
N ASN A 494 -30.88 -5.70 13.44
CA ASN A 494 -32.30 -5.51 13.21
C ASN A 494 -32.80 -4.36 14.10
N SER A 495 -32.79 -3.14 13.58
CA SER A 495 -33.19 -1.93 14.33
C SER A 495 -34.67 -1.55 14.18
N GLU A 496 -35.40 -2.16 13.24
CA GLU A 496 -36.80 -1.84 12.93
C GLU A 496 -37.81 -2.78 13.61
N ALA A 497 -37.34 -3.88 14.18
CA ALA A 497 -38.19 -4.81 14.94
C ALA A 497 -38.55 -4.26 16.33
N GLU A 498 -39.67 -4.74 16.90
CA GLU A 498 -40.09 -4.41 18.28
C GLU A 498 -38.99 -4.73 19.30
N GLU A 499 -38.25 -5.81 19.07
CA GLU A 499 -37.04 -6.15 19.81
C GLU A 499 -35.82 -5.97 18.90
N LYS A 500 -34.97 -4.99 19.24
CA LYS A 500 -33.75 -4.72 18.48
C LYS A 500 -32.72 -5.80 18.76
N THR A 501 -32.19 -6.43 17.71
CA THR A 501 -31.24 -7.54 17.85
C THR A 501 -29.98 -7.38 17.01
N VAL A 502 -28.89 -7.98 17.49
CA VAL A 502 -27.64 -8.17 16.75
C VAL A 502 -27.47 -9.67 16.50
N SER A 503 -27.44 -10.05 15.22
CA SER A 503 -27.28 -11.43 14.78
C SER A 503 -25.90 -11.63 14.18
N ILE A 504 -25.22 -12.72 14.57
CA ILE A 504 -23.86 -13.07 14.13
C ILE A 504 -23.85 -14.55 13.77
N TRP A 505 -23.33 -14.91 12.60
CA TRP A 505 -23.18 -16.32 12.21
C TRP A 505 -21.93 -16.56 11.37
N HIS A 506 -21.26 -17.69 11.61
CA HIS A 506 -20.08 -18.08 10.85
C HIS A 506 -20.44 -18.60 9.45
N VAL A 507 -19.58 -18.30 8.49
CA VAL A 507 -19.61 -18.89 7.15
C VAL A 507 -18.72 -20.13 7.16
N LEU A 508 -19.33 -21.29 6.94
CA LEU A 508 -18.66 -22.58 6.78
C LEU A 508 -17.53 -22.84 7.80
N PRO A 509 -17.85 -22.98 9.11
CA PRO A 509 -16.84 -23.23 10.15
C PRO A 509 -16.18 -24.61 9.98
N ASP A 510 -14.89 -24.70 10.29
CA ASP A 510 -14.11 -25.95 10.19
C ASP A 510 -14.57 -27.00 11.22
N ASP A 511 -14.83 -26.57 12.45
CA ASP A 511 -15.55 -27.38 13.45
C ASP A 511 -17.05 -27.15 13.28
N LYS A 512 -17.83 -28.23 13.23
CA LYS A 512 -19.30 -28.19 13.08
C LYS A 512 -20.05 -28.47 14.37
N LYS A 513 -19.33 -28.76 15.47
CA LYS A 513 -19.92 -29.20 16.74
C LYS A 513 -20.15 -28.06 17.73
N GLY A 514 -19.62 -26.86 17.44
CA GLY A 514 -19.72 -25.68 18.29
C GLY A 514 -20.98 -24.85 18.06
N ILE A 515 -21.11 -23.77 18.82
CA ILE A 515 -22.07 -22.72 18.53
C ILE A 515 -21.44 -21.82 17.46
N HIS A 516 -22.19 -21.57 16.39
CA HIS A 516 -21.72 -20.80 15.23
C HIS A 516 -22.73 -19.73 14.79
N GLU A 517 -23.79 -19.55 15.57
CA GLU A 517 -24.85 -18.58 15.34
C GLU A 517 -25.31 -18.03 16.67
N TRP A 518 -25.38 -16.70 16.76
CA TRP A 518 -25.76 -15.95 17.94
C TRP A 518 -26.78 -14.89 17.58
N ASN A 519 -27.74 -14.69 18.47
CA ASN A 519 -28.72 -13.64 18.36
C ASN A 519 -28.86 -12.95 19.72
N PHE A 520 -28.43 -11.69 19.79
CA PHE A 520 -28.37 -10.90 21.01
C PHE A 520 -29.44 -9.82 20.98
N CYS A 521 -30.34 -9.82 21.96
CA CYS A 521 -31.24 -8.69 22.18
C CYS A 521 -30.47 -7.48 22.72
N ALA A 522 -30.98 -6.27 22.51
CA ALA A 522 -30.32 -5.05 23.00
C ALA A 522 -30.02 -5.10 24.51
N ALA A 523 -30.90 -5.73 25.31
CA ALA A 523 -30.72 -5.88 26.75
C ALA A 523 -29.54 -6.80 27.15
N SER A 524 -29.11 -7.72 26.27
CA SER A 524 -27.95 -8.58 26.55
C SER A 524 -26.63 -7.94 26.13
N ILE A 525 -26.63 -6.79 25.46
CA ILE A 525 -25.41 -6.10 25.02
C ILE A 525 -24.94 -5.17 26.13
N ARG A 526 -23.73 -5.41 26.66
CA ARG A 526 -23.09 -4.55 27.67
C ARG A 526 -22.52 -3.27 27.05
N GLY A 527 -22.07 -3.34 25.80
CA GLY A 527 -21.55 -2.21 25.05
C GLY A 527 -20.64 -2.63 23.90
N VAL A 528 -20.09 -1.63 23.23
CA VAL A 528 -19.13 -1.79 22.13
C VAL A 528 -17.94 -0.86 22.31
N SER A 529 -16.78 -1.24 21.80
CA SER A 529 -15.57 -0.40 21.79
C SER A 529 -14.77 -0.61 20.53
N ILE A 530 -14.39 0.46 19.84
CA ILE A 530 -13.41 0.38 18.74
C ILE A 530 -12.01 0.13 19.33
N SER A 531 -11.23 -0.72 18.68
CA SER A 531 -9.85 -1.00 19.11
C SER A 531 -8.96 0.23 18.93
N LYS A 532 -8.17 0.57 19.95
CA LYS A 532 -7.17 1.65 19.89
C LYS A 532 -5.97 1.30 18.99
N PHE A 533 -5.76 0.02 18.67
CA PHE A 533 -4.62 -0.43 17.87
C PHE A 533 -4.98 -0.74 16.41
N GLU A 534 -6.27 -0.92 16.13
CA GLU A 534 -6.73 -1.29 14.80
C GLU A 534 -8.11 -0.71 14.53
N GLU A 535 -8.18 0.33 13.70
CA GLU A 535 -9.43 1.07 13.43
C GLU A 535 -10.54 0.22 12.76
N ARG A 536 -10.17 -0.93 12.19
CA ARG A 536 -11.11 -1.89 11.57
C ARG A 536 -11.74 -2.87 12.58
N CYS A 537 -11.32 -2.86 13.84
CA CYS A 537 -11.75 -3.82 14.85
C CYS A 537 -12.67 -3.18 15.89
N CYS A 538 -13.78 -3.84 16.18
CA CYS A 538 -14.72 -3.49 17.23
C CYS A 538 -14.92 -4.67 18.19
N PHE A 539 -14.87 -4.40 19.49
CA PHE A 539 -15.22 -5.33 20.55
C PHE A 539 -16.71 -5.23 20.82
N LEU A 540 -17.40 -6.37 20.87
CA LEU A 540 -18.79 -6.48 21.32
C LEU A 540 -18.84 -7.28 22.63
N TYR A 541 -19.33 -6.61 23.68
CA TYR A 541 -19.45 -7.17 25.02
C TYR A 541 -20.89 -7.61 25.27
N VAL A 542 -21.09 -8.88 25.63
CA VAL A 542 -22.42 -9.47 25.83
C VAL A 542 -22.54 -10.03 27.25
N LEU A 543 -23.73 -9.93 27.86
CA LEU A 543 -24.09 -10.53 29.14
C LEU A 543 -24.16 -12.06 29.00
N HIS A 544 -23.73 -12.76 30.05
CA HIS A 544 -23.79 -14.23 30.15
C HIS A 544 -23.07 -15.00 29.03
N ASN A 545 -22.19 -14.34 28.26
CA ASN A 545 -21.20 -14.98 27.40
C ASN A 545 -19.81 -14.87 28.06
N SER A 546 -19.05 -15.98 28.08
CA SER A 546 -17.72 -16.02 28.69
C SER A 546 -16.68 -15.23 27.88
N ASP A 547 -16.88 -15.13 26.58
CA ASP A 547 -15.92 -14.56 25.64
C ASP A 547 -16.53 -13.38 24.87
N ASP A 548 -15.76 -12.31 24.73
CA ASP A 548 -16.12 -11.14 23.92
C ASP A 548 -15.86 -11.40 22.44
N PHE A 549 -16.63 -10.76 21.57
CA PHE A 549 -16.39 -10.85 20.13
C PHE A 549 -15.41 -9.76 19.67
N GLN A 550 -14.30 -10.19 19.09
CA GLN A 550 -13.35 -9.30 18.40
C GLN A 550 -13.69 -9.28 16.90
N ILE A 551 -14.43 -8.27 16.47
CA ILE A 551 -15.05 -8.23 15.14
C ILE A 551 -14.26 -7.30 14.23
N TYR A 552 -13.70 -7.84 13.15
CA TYR A 552 -12.96 -7.09 12.15
C TYR A 552 -13.83 -6.83 10.91
N PHE A 553 -13.97 -5.55 10.56
CA PHE A 553 -14.69 -5.09 9.39
C PHE A 553 -13.75 -4.89 8.20
N CYS A 554 -14.33 -4.80 7.00
CA CYS A 554 -13.58 -4.57 5.77
C CYS A 554 -12.90 -3.19 5.72
N THR A 555 -13.47 -2.17 6.38
CA THR A 555 -12.90 -0.81 6.48
C THR A 555 -13.21 -0.16 7.84
N GLU A 556 -12.49 0.90 8.19
CA GLU A 556 -12.75 1.74 9.37
C GLU A 556 -14.19 2.29 9.37
N LEU A 557 -14.70 2.73 8.21
CA LEU A 557 -16.03 3.31 8.10
C LEU A 557 -17.13 2.29 8.48
N HIS A 558 -16.95 1.03 8.09
CA HIS A 558 -17.88 -0.05 8.46
C HIS A 558 -17.85 -0.35 9.95
N CYS A 559 -16.64 -0.41 10.54
CA CYS A 559 -16.45 -0.57 11.97
C CYS A 559 -17.14 0.55 12.77
N ARG A 560 -16.92 1.80 12.36
CA ARG A 560 -17.53 2.96 13.00
C ARG A 560 -19.05 2.96 12.90
N ARG A 561 -19.59 2.62 11.72
CA ARG A 561 -21.05 2.53 11.55
C ARG A 561 -21.67 1.46 12.44
N PHE A 562 -21.04 0.28 12.54
CA PHE A 562 -21.48 -0.75 13.48
C PHE A 562 -21.47 -0.24 14.92
N PHE A 563 -20.38 0.42 15.34
CA PHE A 563 -20.26 1.02 16.67
C PHE A 563 -21.38 2.03 16.95
N ASP A 564 -21.64 2.96 16.03
CA ASP A 564 -22.69 3.97 16.16
C ASP A 564 -24.10 3.32 16.23
N MET A 565 -24.35 2.31 15.40
CA MET A 565 -25.63 1.59 15.40
C MET A 565 -25.86 0.82 16.70
N VAL A 566 -24.84 0.16 17.25
CA VAL A 566 -24.98 -0.58 18.52
C VAL A 566 -25.15 0.36 19.71
N ASN A 567 -24.42 1.49 19.74
CA ASN A 567 -24.64 2.49 20.81
C ASN A 567 -26.07 3.07 20.75
N SER A 568 -26.58 3.35 19.55
CA SER A 568 -27.96 3.83 19.38
C SER A 568 -29.00 2.85 19.93
N ILE A 569 -28.83 1.54 19.75
CA ILE A 569 -29.79 0.55 20.31
C ILE A 569 -29.66 0.39 21.82
N THR A 570 -28.47 0.61 22.40
CA THR A 570 -28.26 0.52 23.86
C THR A 570 -28.69 1.79 24.60
N GLU A 571 -28.50 2.98 24.00
CA GLU A 571 -28.88 4.28 24.58
C GLU A 571 -30.40 4.50 24.62
N GLU A 572 -31.13 4.05 23.59
CA GLU A 572 -32.59 4.13 23.58
C GLU A 572 -33.25 3.36 24.74
N MET A 573 -32.61 2.28 25.22
CA MET A 573 -33.05 1.56 26.41
C MET A 573 -32.70 2.30 27.71
N GLY A 574 -31.53 2.96 27.76
CA GLY A 574 -31.05 3.72 28.93
C GLY A 574 -31.94 4.88 29.34
N LYS A 575 -32.59 5.54 28.37
CA LYS A 575 -33.51 6.69 28.58
C LYS A 575 -34.80 6.38 29.34
N THR A 576 -35.09 5.11 29.65
CA THR A 576 -36.25 4.74 30.49
C THR A 576 -35.96 4.79 32.00
N THR A 577 -34.75 5.19 32.40
CA THR A 577 -34.38 5.43 33.80
C THR A 577 -33.79 6.83 33.92
N GLU A 578 -34.43 7.69 34.73
CA GLU A 578 -34.13 9.12 34.94
C GLU A 578 -32.62 9.46 34.88
N GLU A 579 -32.19 10.11 33.79
CA GLU A 579 -30.81 10.54 33.55
C GLU A 579 -30.54 11.93 34.14
N GLY A 580 -29.61 12.00 35.09
CA GLY A 580 -28.77 13.17 35.28
C GLY A 580 -27.53 13.02 34.39
N GLU A 581 -27.37 13.93 33.43
CA GLU A 581 -26.23 14.07 32.53
C GLU A 581 -24.91 14.12 33.32
N CYS A 582 -23.93 13.31 32.93
CA CYS A 582 -22.53 13.56 33.26
C CYS A 582 -21.74 13.37 31.95
N ASP A 583 -21.47 14.49 31.29
CA ASP A 583 -20.68 14.59 30.07
C ASP A 583 -19.21 14.29 30.42
N GLY A 584 -18.70 13.16 29.91
CA GLY A 584 -17.51 12.49 30.41
C GLY A 584 -16.22 12.74 29.63
N ASP A 585 -16.10 13.87 28.92
CA ASP A 585 -14.99 14.06 27.96
C ASP A 585 -14.00 15.20 28.28
N SER A 586 -14.04 15.84 29.46
CA SER A 586 -12.98 16.80 29.84
C SER A 586 -12.83 17.00 31.35
N LEU A 587 -12.31 16.00 32.06
CA LEU A 587 -11.90 16.18 33.46
C LEU A 587 -10.51 16.83 33.52
N GLU A 588 -10.43 18.11 33.91
CA GLU A 588 -9.15 18.77 34.23
C GLU A 588 -8.69 18.35 35.63
N TYR A 589 -7.47 17.86 35.78
CA TYR A 589 -7.01 17.27 37.04
C TYR A 589 -5.55 17.61 37.36
N ASP A 590 -5.20 17.50 38.65
CA ASP A 590 -3.82 17.58 39.13
C ASP A 590 -3.54 16.49 40.19
N TYR A 591 -2.29 16.06 40.31
CA TYR A 591 -1.90 15.07 41.32
C TYR A 591 -1.72 15.74 42.68
N GLU A 592 -2.02 15.01 43.76
CA GLU A 592 -1.53 15.43 45.07
C GLU A 592 -0.07 14.99 45.24
N TYR A 593 0.76 15.91 45.71
CA TYR A 593 2.18 15.69 45.98
C TYR A 593 2.45 15.71 47.48
N ASP A 594 3.35 14.84 47.93
CA ASP A 594 3.79 14.77 49.33
C ASP A 594 4.85 15.85 49.65
N GLU A 595 5.33 15.87 50.90
CA GLU A 595 6.35 16.82 51.36
C GLU A 595 7.69 16.71 50.61
N ASN A 596 7.93 15.62 49.89
CA ASN A 596 9.13 15.40 49.08
C ASN A 596 8.91 15.74 47.59
N GLY A 597 7.71 16.15 47.20
CA GLY A 597 7.35 16.41 45.80
C GLY A 597 7.03 15.15 45.00
N GLU A 598 6.76 14.02 45.65
CA GLU A 598 6.38 12.76 45.00
C GLU A 598 4.85 12.61 44.96
N ARG A 599 4.33 11.93 43.93
CA ARG A 599 2.88 11.70 43.77
C ARG A 599 2.35 10.79 44.87
N VAL A 600 1.29 11.21 45.55
CA VAL A 600 0.68 10.46 46.66
C VAL A 600 -0.01 9.21 46.11
N ILE A 601 0.43 8.03 46.56
CA ILE A 601 -0.14 6.73 46.19
C ILE A 601 -1.23 6.35 47.20
N LEU A 602 -2.46 6.14 46.72
CA LEU A 602 -3.57 5.62 47.50
C LEU A 602 -3.57 4.09 47.57
N GLY A 603 -3.13 3.42 46.51
CA GLY A 603 -3.08 1.97 46.47
C GLY A 603 -2.44 1.42 45.22
N LYS A 604 -2.24 0.09 45.19
CA LYS A 604 -1.79 -0.65 44.01
C LYS A 604 -2.83 -1.71 43.70
N GLY A 605 -3.52 -1.57 42.57
CA GLY A 605 -4.45 -2.57 42.07
C GLY A 605 -3.72 -3.66 41.28
N THR A 606 -4.48 -4.65 40.81
CA THR A 606 -3.97 -5.77 39.99
C THR A 606 -3.29 -5.30 38.70
N TYR A 607 -3.75 -4.18 38.13
CA TYR A 607 -3.37 -3.74 36.78
C TYR A 607 -2.65 -2.38 36.74
N GLY A 608 -2.58 -1.66 37.86
CA GLY A 608 -2.07 -0.28 37.88
C GLY A 608 -1.94 0.30 39.28
N ILE A 609 -1.37 1.50 39.35
CA ILE A 609 -1.17 2.25 40.59
C ILE A 609 -2.27 3.31 40.71
N VAL A 610 -2.87 3.43 41.89
CA VAL A 610 -3.89 4.42 42.18
C VAL A 610 -3.24 5.58 42.94
N TYR A 611 -3.29 6.77 42.36
CA TYR A 611 -2.80 8.01 42.94
C TYR A 611 -3.94 8.87 43.47
N ALA A 612 -3.63 9.76 44.42
CA ALA A 612 -4.52 10.82 44.82
C ALA A 612 -4.40 11.99 43.84
N GLY A 613 -5.52 12.61 43.52
CA GLY A 613 -5.56 13.82 42.71
C GLY A 613 -6.74 14.71 43.07
N ARG A 614 -6.86 15.80 42.33
CA ARG A 614 -8.00 16.72 42.41
C ARG A 614 -8.53 17.03 41.04
N ASP A 615 -9.84 17.10 40.95
CA ASP A 615 -10.53 17.73 39.84
C ASP A 615 -10.40 19.25 39.99
N LEU A 616 -9.81 19.90 39.00
CA LEU A 616 -9.54 21.34 39.02
C LEU A 616 -10.81 22.18 38.85
N SER A 617 -11.85 21.63 38.22
CA SER A 617 -13.10 22.34 37.93
C SER A 617 -13.91 22.64 39.20
N ASN A 618 -13.88 21.73 40.17
CA ASN A 618 -14.68 21.80 41.41
C ASN A 618 -13.85 21.63 42.69
N GLN A 619 -12.53 21.42 42.57
CA GLN A 619 -11.59 21.20 43.67
C GLN A 619 -11.88 19.96 44.52
N VAL A 620 -12.63 18.99 43.98
CA VAL A 620 -12.98 17.73 44.66
C VAL A 620 -11.82 16.74 44.55
N ARG A 621 -11.60 15.98 45.62
CA ARG A 621 -10.61 14.91 45.68
C ARG A 621 -11.04 13.68 44.87
N ILE A 622 -10.12 13.16 44.07
CA ILE A 622 -10.35 12.02 43.17
C ILE A 622 -9.23 10.99 43.31
N ALA A 623 -9.52 9.75 42.93
CA ALA A 623 -8.55 8.69 42.77
C ALA A 623 -8.25 8.48 41.28
N ILE A 624 -6.96 8.45 40.92
CA ILE A 624 -6.46 8.33 39.55
C ILE A 624 -5.72 7.02 39.40
N LYS A 625 -6.31 6.04 38.70
CA LYS A 625 -5.65 4.75 38.43
C LYS A 625 -4.88 4.84 37.11
N GLU A 626 -3.55 4.72 37.17
CA GLU A 626 -2.66 4.71 36.00
C GLU A 626 -2.27 3.29 35.59
N ILE A 627 -2.41 3.00 34.30
CA ILE A 627 -2.09 1.71 33.69
C ILE A 627 -1.22 1.95 32.44
N PRO A 628 -0.01 1.36 32.34
CA PRO A 628 0.87 1.56 31.18
C PRO A 628 0.26 1.07 29.85
N GLU A 629 0.31 1.88 28.80
CA GLU A 629 -0.26 1.56 27.46
C GLU A 629 0.52 0.49 26.68
N ARG A 630 1.79 0.24 27.04
CA ARG A 630 2.73 -0.55 26.22
C ARG A 630 2.57 -2.07 26.30
N ASP A 631 1.65 -2.59 27.11
CA ASP A 631 1.53 -4.03 27.33
C ASP A 631 0.19 -4.55 26.77
N SER A 632 0.26 -5.19 25.59
CA SER A 632 -0.88 -5.73 24.84
C SER A 632 -1.64 -6.83 25.58
N ARG A 633 -1.11 -7.33 26.70
CA ARG A 633 -1.76 -8.32 27.57
C ARG A 633 -2.88 -7.72 28.42
N TYR A 634 -2.91 -6.40 28.61
CA TYR A 634 -3.85 -5.74 29.51
C TYR A 634 -4.93 -4.92 28.79
N SER A 635 -4.95 -4.87 27.46
CA SER A 635 -5.94 -4.08 26.72
C SER A 635 -7.38 -4.55 26.99
N GLN A 636 -7.65 -5.86 26.93
CA GLN A 636 -9.00 -6.40 27.09
C GLN A 636 -9.53 -6.27 28.54
N PRO A 637 -8.81 -6.70 29.60
CA PRO A 637 -9.27 -6.51 30.98
C PRO A 637 -9.47 -5.03 31.37
N LEU A 638 -8.69 -4.13 30.76
CA LEU A 638 -8.80 -2.69 30.98
C LEU A 638 -10.04 -2.08 30.32
N HIS A 639 -10.34 -2.47 29.08
CA HIS A 639 -11.58 -2.04 28.43
C HIS A 639 -12.81 -2.58 29.16
N GLU A 640 -12.76 -3.82 29.65
CA GLU A 640 -13.80 -4.38 30.51
C GLU A 640 -13.96 -3.57 31.80
N GLU A 641 -12.87 -3.23 32.50
CA GLU A 641 -12.92 -2.43 33.73
C GLU A 641 -13.57 -1.07 33.49
N ILE A 642 -13.15 -0.34 32.44
CA ILE A 642 -13.72 0.97 32.11
C ILE A 642 -15.20 0.84 31.72
N ALA A 643 -15.54 -0.11 30.84
CA ALA A 643 -16.90 -0.28 30.35
C ALA A 643 -17.86 -0.71 31.47
N LEU A 644 -17.45 -1.62 32.36
CA LEU A 644 -18.24 -2.01 33.52
C LEU A 644 -18.38 -0.85 34.49
N HIS A 645 -17.27 -0.22 34.88
CA HIS A 645 -17.28 0.81 35.91
C HIS A 645 -18.07 2.06 35.49
N LYS A 646 -18.02 2.42 34.21
CA LYS A 646 -18.81 3.53 33.62
C LYS A 646 -20.32 3.39 33.85
N HIS A 647 -20.85 2.17 33.87
CA HIS A 647 -22.28 1.90 33.99
C HIS A 647 -22.72 1.50 35.41
N LEU A 648 -21.79 1.32 36.35
CA LEU A 648 -22.09 0.99 37.74
C LEU A 648 -22.35 2.27 38.54
N LYS A 649 -23.61 2.46 38.98
CA LYS A 649 -24.00 3.53 39.92
C LYS A 649 -24.72 2.92 41.11
N HIS A 650 -24.07 2.87 42.27
CA HIS A 650 -24.66 2.38 43.52
C HIS A 650 -23.94 2.97 44.72
N LYS A 651 -24.66 3.31 45.79
CA LYS A 651 -24.13 3.94 47.03
C LYS A 651 -22.98 3.20 47.74
N ASN A 652 -22.75 1.93 47.40
CA ASN A 652 -21.71 1.07 47.99
C ASN A 652 -20.64 0.67 46.96
N ILE A 653 -20.64 1.24 45.76
CA ILE A 653 -19.64 1.02 44.72
C ILE A 653 -18.97 2.36 44.47
N VAL A 654 -17.64 2.36 44.44
CA VAL A 654 -16.85 3.56 44.13
C VAL A 654 -17.34 4.13 42.80
N GLN A 655 -17.71 5.40 42.76
CA GLN A 655 -18.23 6.04 41.56
C GLN A 655 -17.12 6.27 40.50
N TYR A 656 -17.38 5.84 39.26
CA TYR A 656 -16.57 6.21 38.09
C TYR A 656 -16.87 7.66 37.69
N LEU A 657 -15.81 8.43 37.41
CA LEU A 657 -15.88 9.85 37.02
C LEU A 657 -15.43 10.09 35.57
N GLY A 658 -14.58 9.23 35.01
CA GLY A 658 -14.10 9.38 33.63
C GLY A 658 -12.86 8.53 33.33
N SER A 659 -12.37 8.56 32.09
CA SER A 659 -11.09 7.93 31.72
C SER A 659 -10.43 8.62 30.54
N LEU A 660 -9.09 8.63 30.53
CA LEU A 660 -8.24 9.38 29.60
C LEU A 660 -7.02 8.54 29.21
N SER A 661 -6.55 8.66 27.97
CA SER A 661 -5.22 8.19 27.55
C SER A 661 -4.27 9.38 27.47
N GLU A 662 -3.20 9.40 28.27
CA GLU A 662 -2.22 10.49 28.24
C GLU A 662 -0.84 10.05 28.77
N ASN A 663 0.23 10.51 28.12
CA ASN A 663 1.64 10.27 28.48
C ASN A 663 2.04 8.79 28.53
N GLY A 664 1.42 7.94 27.71
CA GLY A 664 1.70 6.50 27.69
C GLY A 664 1.00 5.71 28.79
N PHE A 665 0.03 6.32 29.49
CA PHE A 665 -0.79 5.69 30.51
C PHE A 665 -2.27 5.93 30.21
N ILE A 666 -3.07 4.88 30.41
CA ILE A 666 -4.51 5.00 30.55
C ILE A 666 -4.81 5.34 32.00
N LYS A 667 -5.61 6.38 32.20
CA LYS A 667 -6.02 6.93 33.49
C LYS A 667 -7.52 6.70 33.68
N ILE A 668 -7.91 6.12 34.81
CA ILE A 668 -9.30 5.99 35.24
C ILE A 668 -9.51 6.89 36.45
N PHE A 669 -10.49 7.78 36.37
CA PHE A 669 -10.86 8.72 37.42
C PHE A 669 -12.03 8.18 38.21
N MET A 670 -11.89 8.17 39.53
CA MET A 670 -12.87 7.62 40.48
C MET A 670 -13.02 8.54 41.67
N GLU A 671 -14.14 8.44 42.39
CA GLU A 671 -14.25 9.13 43.68
C GLU A 671 -13.18 8.65 44.68
N GLN A 672 -12.62 9.58 45.45
CA GLN A 672 -11.73 9.21 46.55
C GLN A 672 -12.58 8.97 47.81
N VAL A 673 -12.52 7.75 48.36
CA VAL A 673 -13.27 7.38 49.58
C VAL A 673 -12.49 7.80 50.83
N PRO A 674 -13.04 8.66 51.71
CA PRO A 674 -12.39 9.02 52.96
C PRO A 674 -12.38 7.85 53.95
N GLY A 675 -11.20 7.49 54.47
CA GLY A 675 -11.04 6.45 55.50
C GLY A 675 -10.32 5.18 55.02
N GLY A 676 -10.02 5.07 53.72
CA GLY A 676 -9.27 3.96 53.12
C GLY A 676 -9.76 3.67 51.72
#